data_AF-A0AAN9GCL2-F1
#
_entry.id   AF-A0AAN9GCL2-F1
#
_cell.length_a   1.000
_cell.length_b   1.000
_cell.length_c   1.000
_cell.angle_alpha   90.00
_cell.angle_beta   90.00
_cell.angle_gamma   90.00
#
_symmetry.space_group_name_H-M   'P 1'
#
loop_
_entity.id
_entity.type
_entity.pdbx_description
1 polymer ?
#
loop_
_entity_poly.entity_id
_entity_poly.type
_entity_poly.pdbx_seq_one_letter_code
_entity_poly.pdbx_strand_id
1 'polypeptide(L)'
;MFRALRRLLVKKFGGVKRFLFFVTCVAIILYCLHSIFAGGSRQIWDVQGNTLNMSVDNGCGVECPPDHFSFYVRTGEKNTVKPTICFQGKIVLSPDVNAKSSGRGLNIALIDGKQFQVKEVKQFDTYVHGTQAPKRTDKIIITAFDTKKGDNDLIRYLKKGIPDDWIVIIATFDEAASGLRTDARKWLKLYGSSLIDGMAFRDSFVMVGQRGLLEGHAIEYINKRDKSEDYAAVLEKAGCFAMPLGPLGSLQVALPEMLQGKAIALGEALPHCGRSSQCPKGTVSVGTFTGFENAKPPYICVNGRIIMSENLNKGGRGFNVVTLSSQSLQPVTLMHADTYTSDSTDLELYLEALVNGDIVIAVVADDGAKKLSNSARDLLNTFGSGFIQNLRFRDVWYFVGQKGMEGFTTMEEISYAGYDGGWPKQLKGAFCVPRKLSGRKIIPDPEFFRFDERREFCKKFDGYPEFCDPAYVDDKLKTVGVADKVLQGHAIFDTPLIIVPGLNHNALVRTLETTLMQPGIKQNNVIIMWDEKFPEHAELAKLFGFKNASLPSSTKYMEQMGHALKESVNIFPSADHFIVVEEELLLAPDFLSFLAQCFSTLNSDPTLLAVSSWNFNGFEKTSGNRGIVYRVEEFPGMGFLVKKKAMAALTDSFPQCCTNRAWHGWKFEGEGHFEILMPDVSRVFRQPFHGIGQEEVFMTDLFLRPRTTSLEQPSPLQDLSSLMEREYEMYLNNLIAGCTVFPTANLGQCISGVEPPPDLSTEKHCLAIYFEQASSLDFVRLGEISRCFGLLSARNLRPKNLHNGMLRFWYQERHIFLVGSFTPYYKNKPAESDAVRLP
;
A
#
# COMPACT_ATOMS: atom_id res chain seq x y z
N MET A 1 -32.45 -47.44 55.32
CA MET A 1 -33.13 -47.10 54.04
C MET A 1 -32.51 -47.81 52.82
N PHE A 2 -31.19 -47.76 52.60
CA PHE A 2 -30.53 -48.35 51.41
C PHE A 2 -30.64 -49.88 51.21
N ARG A 3 -30.71 -50.69 52.29
CA ARG A 3 -30.85 -52.17 52.16
C ARG A 3 -32.24 -52.61 51.68
N ALA A 4 -33.30 -51.91 52.07
CA ALA A 4 -34.66 -52.20 51.63
C ALA A 4 -34.85 -51.84 50.15
N LEU A 5 -34.31 -50.70 49.73
CA LEU A 5 -34.33 -50.25 48.33
C LEU A 5 -33.57 -51.23 47.42
N ARG A 6 -32.40 -51.71 47.85
CA ARG A 6 -31.61 -52.69 47.08
C ARG A 6 -32.33 -54.02 46.91
N ARG A 7 -33.04 -54.51 47.93
CA ARG A 7 -33.87 -55.73 47.82
C ARG A 7 -35.05 -55.54 46.86
N LEU A 8 -35.71 -54.38 46.88
CA LEU A 8 -36.84 -54.08 46.00
C LEU A 8 -36.41 -53.97 44.53
N LEU A 9 -35.25 -53.34 44.28
CA LEU A 9 -34.65 -53.20 42.94
C LEU A 9 -34.20 -54.55 42.36
N VAL A 10 -33.66 -55.44 43.19
CA VAL A 10 -33.30 -56.81 42.74
C VAL A 10 -34.56 -57.64 42.48
N LYS A 11 -35.59 -57.55 43.33
CA LYS A 11 -36.81 -58.38 43.22
C LYS A 11 -37.71 -57.98 42.04
N LYS A 12 -37.88 -56.68 41.76
CA LYS A 12 -38.74 -56.20 40.66
C LYS A 12 -38.03 -56.00 39.32
N PHE A 13 -36.75 -55.62 39.34
CA PHE A 13 -36.04 -55.23 38.12
C PHE A 13 -34.80 -56.08 37.85
N GLY A 14 -34.49 -57.09 38.68
CA GLY A 14 -33.32 -57.96 38.48
C GLY A 14 -31.99 -57.29 38.78
N GLY A 15 -31.99 -56.11 39.42
CA GLY A 15 -30.79 -55.39 39.83
C GLY A 15 -30.79 -53.91 39.46
N VAL A 16 -29.86 -53.16 40.04
CA VAL A 16 -29.78 -51.70 39.93
C VAL A 16 -29.54 -51.24 38.48
N LYS A 17 -28.74 -51.98 37.70
CA LYS A 17 -28.47 -51.65 36.29
C LYS A 17 -29.71 -51.71 35.41
N ARG A 18 -30.57 -52.72 35.60
CA ARG A 18 -31.82 -52.87 34.84
C ARG A 18 -32.88 -51.87 35.26
N PHE A 19 -32.91 -51.48 36.54
CA PHE A 19 -33.74 -50.37 37.00
C PHE A 19 -33.29 -49.03 36.39
N LEU A 20 -31.99 -48.75 36.35
CA LEU A 20 -31.49 -47.54 35.70
C LEU A 20 -31.86 -47.52 34.21
N PHE A 21 -31.72 -48.66 33.52
CA PHE A 21 -32.12 -48.79 32.12
C PHE A 21 -33.62 -48.53 31.90
N PHE A 22 -34.47 -49.07 32.78
CA PHE A 22 -35.90 -48.82 32.76
C PHE A 22 -36.24 -47.34 32.99
N VAL A 23 -35.60 -46.68 33.97
CA VAL A 23 -35.79 -45.24 34.23
C VAL A 23 -35.32 -44.40 33.05
N THR A 24 -34.20 -44.74 32.42
CA THR A 24 -33.74 -44.03 31.22
C THR A 24 -34.67 -44.24 30.03
N CYS A 25 -35.21 -45.44 29.82
CA CYS A 25 -36.21 -45.68 28.77
C CYS A 25 -37.50 -44.88 29.01
N VAL A 26 -37.99 -44.83 30.26
CA VAL A 26 -39.17 -44.03 30.62
C VAL A 26 -38.89 -42.53 30.46
N ALA A 27 -37.69 -42.06 30.82
CA ALA A 27 -37.29 -40.67 30.62
C ALA A 27 -37.20 -40.32 29.12
N ILE A 28 -36.68 -41.22 28.29
CA ILE A 28 -36.64 -41.04 26.83
C ILE A 28 -38.07 -41.06 26.26
N ILE A 29 -38.94 -41.97 26.71
CA ILE A 29 -40.33 -42.01 26.26
C ILE A 29 -41.07 -40.74 26.68
N LEU A 30 -40.88 -40.25 27.91
CA LEU A 30 -41.46 -38.99 28.38
C LEU A 30 -40.88 -37.79 27.66
N TYR A 31 -39.59 -37.78 27.32
CA TYR A 31 -38.96 -36.74 26.51
C TYR A 31 -39.50 -36.75 25.07
N CYS A 32 -39.68 -37.93 24.47
CA CYS A 32 -40.30 -38.09 23.16
C CYS A 32 -41.78 -37.66 23.20
N LEU A 33 -42.55 -38.06 24.21
CA LEU A 33 -43.94 -37.63 24.38
C LEU A 33 -44.04 -36.12 24.65
N HIS A 34 -43.15 -35.55 25.46
CA HIS A 34 -43.12 -34.10 25.68
C HIS A 34 -42.68 -33.35 24.43
N SER A 35 -41.78 -33.90 23.61
CA SER A 35 -41.43 -33.34 22.30
C SER A 35 -42.59 -33.43 21.30
N ILE A 36 -43.43 -34.46 21.41
CA ILE A 36 -44.64 -34.64 20.59
C ILE A 36 -45.78 -33.71 21.04
N PHE A 37 -45.89 -33.39 22.34
CA PHE A 37 -47.00 -32.61 22.91
C PHE A 37 -46.66 -31.16 23.32
N ALA A 38 -45.38 -30.76 23.38
CA ALA A 38 -44.94 -29.37 23.61
C ALA A 38 -44.69 -28.59 22.31
N GLY A 39 -44.79 -29.24 21.16
CA GLY A 39 -44.98 -28.57 19.88
C GLY A 39 -46.40 -28.03 19.81
N GLY A 40 -46.61 -26.80 20.28
CA GLY A 40 -47.79 -26.02 19.91
C GLY A 40 -47.98 -26.14 18.40
N SER A 41 -49.19 -26.56 18.01
CA SER A 41 -49.65 -26.76 16.63
C SER A 41 -48.87 -25.95 15.60
N ARG A 42 -47.93 -26.58 14.88
CA ARG A 42 -47.40 -26.05 13.62
C ARG A 42 -48.56 -26.00 12.62
N GLN A 43 -49.20 -24.85 12.48
CA GLN A 43 -50.11 -24.57 11.38
C GLN A 43 -49.29 -24.23 10.14
N ILE A 44 -48.84 -25.25 9.40
CA ILE A 44 -48.39 -25.08 8.00
C ILE A 44 -48.97 -26.27 7.21
N TRP A 45 -49.90 -25.98 6.30
CA TRP A 45 -50.28 -26.87 5.21
C TRP A 45 -49.34 -26.59 4.02
N ASP A 46 -48.46 -27.55 3.71
CA ASP A 46 -47.67 -27.58 2.48
C ASP A 46 -48.56 -28.27 1.40
N VAL A 47 -49.04 -27.53 0.39
CA VAL A 47 -49.98 -28.03 -0.63
C VAL A 47 -49.25 -28.66 -1.84
N GLN A 48 -48.08 -29.25 -1.65
CA GLN A 48 -47.41 -30.02 -2.73
C GLN A 48 -47.25 -31.51 -2.43
N GLY A 49 -48.22 -32.12 -1.75
CA GLY A 49 -48.19 -33.56 -1.49
C GLY A 49 -49.54 -34.22 -1.27
N ASN A 50 -50.46 -34.16 -2.24
CA ASN A 50 -51.31 -35.29 -2.68
C ASN A 50 -52.43 -34.84 -3.64
N THR A 51 -52.36 -35.39 -4.86
CA THR A 51 -53.44 -35.68 -5.82
C THR A 51 -54.79 -34.96 -5.66
N LEU A 52 -55.10 -34.04 -6.58
CA LEU A 52 -56.32 -34.01 -7.41
C LEU A 52 -56.22 -32.86 -8.43
N ASN A 53 -56.61 -33.14 -9.68
CA ASN A 53 -56.64 -32.21 -10.80
C ASN A 53 -57.43 -30.93 -10.46
N MET A 54 -56.72 -29.82 -10.23
CA MET A 54 -57.22 -28.46 -10.43
C MET A 54 -56.15 -27.69 -11.18
N SER A 55 -56.54 -27.08 -12.30
CA SER A 55 -55.69 -26.24 -13.13
C SER A 55 -55.15 -25.05 -12.33
N VAL A 56 -53.88 -25.09 -11.94
CA VAL A 56 -53.19 -23.95 -11.31
C VAL A 56 -52.71 -23.01 -12.42
N ASP A 57 -53.56 -22.06 -12.79
CA ASP A 57 -53.08 -20.84 -13.43
C ASP A 57 -52.31 -20.03 -12.35
N ASN A 58 -51.01 -19.87 -12.54
CA ASN A 58 -50.12 -18.88 -11.89
C ASN A 58 -49.59 -19.07 -10.45
N GLY A 59 -49.52 -20.27 -9.88
CA GLY A 59 -48.66 -20.58 -8.70
C GLY A 59 -48.99 -19.88 -7.35
N CYS A 60 -49.74 -18.77 -7.32
CA CYS A 60 -50.10 -18.02 -6.12
C CYS A 60 -51.40 -18.51 -5.46
N GLY A 61 -52.16 -19.40 -6.11
CA GLY A 61 -53.48 -19.85 -5.65
C GLY A 61 -53.40 -20.81 -4.47
N VAL A 62 -53.36 -20.27 -3.26
CA VAL A 62 -53.39 -21.05 -2.00
C VAL A 62 -54.65 -20.68 -1.22
N GLU A 63 -55.52 -21.67 -0.98
CA GLU A 63 -56.68 -21.54 -0.11
C GLU A 63 -56.28 -21.76 1.35
N CYS A 64 -56.68 -20.82 2.22
CA CYS A 64 -56.34 -20.87 3.64
C CYS A 64 -57.59 -20.95 4.52
N PRO A 65 -57.48 -21.53 5.74
CA PRO A 65 -58.54 -21.47 6.74
C PRO A 65 -58.96 -20.02 7.05
N PRO A 66 -60.15 -19.81 7.63
CA PRO A 66 -60.54 -18.51 8.17
C PRO A 66 -59.45 -17.94 9.10
N ASP A 67 -59.26 -16.62 9.04
CA ASP A 67 -58.26 -15.87 9.83
C ASP A 67 -56.78 -16.21 9.55
N HIS A 68 -56.48 -16.86 8.43
CA HIS A 68 -55.11 -17.12 7.96
C HIS A 68 -54.78 -16.35 6.68
N PHE A 69 -53.49 -16.13 6.47
CA PHE A 69 -52.94 -15.41 5.32
C PHE A 69 -52.15 -16.36 4.43
N SER A 70 -52.45 -16.34 3.13
CA SER A 70 -51.75 -17.17 2.15
C SER A 70 -50.49 -16.50 1.64
N PHE A 71 -49.43 -17.29 1.44
CA PHE A 71 -48.21 -16.86 0.80
C PHE A 71 -47.72 -17.88 -0.22
N TYR A 72 -46.99 -17.39 -1.21
CA TYR A 72 -46.18 -18.20 -2.11
C TYR A 72 -44.85 -17.48 -2.31
N VAL A 73 -43.75 -18.21 -2.25
CA VAL A 73 -42.41 -17.69 -2.45
C VAL A 73 -41.57 -18.67 -3.25
N ARG A 74 -40.98 -18.16 -4.33
CA ARG A 74 -40.05 -18.88 -5.20
C ARG A 74 -38.76 -18.06 -5.30
N THR A 75 -37.62 -18.67 -5.00
CA THR A 75 -36.31 -18.01 -5.22
C THR A 75 -36.04 -17.84 -6.70
N GLY A 76 -35.08 -16.99 -7.03
CA GLY A 76 -34.61 -16.91 -8.41
C GLY A 76 -33.92 -18.19 -8.85
N GLU A 77 -33.85 -18.40 -10.16
CA GLU A 77 -33.15 -19.51 -10.78
C GLU A 77 -31.85 -18.99 -11.41
N LYS A 78 -30.73 -19.48 -10.86
CA LYS A 78 -29.40 -19.01 -11.21
C LYS A 78 -29.32 -17.48 -11.13
N ASN A 79 -28.80 -16.84 -12.17
CA ASN A 79 -28.77 -15.39 -12.35
C ASN A 79 -29.70 -14.90 -13.49
N THR A 80 -30.60 -15.77 -13.98
CA THR A 80 -31.41 -15.50 -15.17
C THR A 80 -32.88 -15.27 -14.86
N VAL A 81 -33.47 -16.08 -13.97
CA VAL A 81 -34.90 -15.97 -13.63
C VAL A 81 -35.05 -15.33 -12.25
N LYS A 82 -35.76 -14.20 -12.19
CA LYS A 82 -36.02 -13.47 -10.96
C LYS A 82 -36.99 -14.23 -10.03
N PRO A 83 -36.94 -13.99 -8.71
CA PRO A 83 -37.83 -14.61 -7.73
C PRO A 83 -39.29 -14.17 -7.92
N THR A 84 -40.19 -15.00 -7.40
CA THR A 84 -41.63 -14.70 -7.35
C THR A 84 -42.09 -14.70 -5.90
N ILE A 85 -42.81 -13.65 -5.49
CA ILE A 85 -43.46 -13.57 -4.19
C ILE A 85 -44.95 -13.26 -4.43
N CYS A 86 -45.82 -14.02 -3.78
CA CYS A 86 -47.25 -13.76 -3.73
C CYS A 86 -47.73 -13.66 -2.28
N PHE A 87 -48.75 -12.83 -2.07
CA PHE A 87 -49.44 -12.69 -0.80
C PHE A 87 -50.95 -12.60 -1.05
N GLN A 88 -51.74 -13.40 -0.34
CA GLN A 88 -53.19 -13.50 -0.52
C GLN A 88 -53.62 -13.72 -1.99
N GLY A 89 -52.94 -14.65 -2.68
CA GLY A 89 -53.23 -14.98 -4.07
C GLY A 89 -52.77 -13.96 -5.12
N LYS A 90 -52.20 -12.82 -4.72
CA LYS A 90 -51.72 -11.76 -5.62
C LYS A 90 -50.22 -11.82 -5.78
N ILE A 91 -49.73 -11.75 -7.03
CA ILE A 91 -48.31 -11.57 -7.33
C ILE A 91 -47.89 -10.18 -6.86
N VAL A 92 -46.92 -10.12 -5.95
CA VAL A 92 -46.35 -8.86 -5.44
C VAL A 92 -44.97 -8.58 -6.01
N LEU A 93 -44.24 -9.64 -6.37
CA LEU A 93 -42.95 -9.58 -7.05
C LEU A 93 -42.87 -10.75 -8.02
N SER A 94 -42.47 -10.50 -9.27
CA SER A 94 -42.15 -11.53 -10.25
C SER A 94 -41.23 -10.95 -11.33
N PRO A 95 -40.79 -11.75 -12.33
CA PRO A 95 -40.12 -11.22 -13.51
C PRO A 95 -40.90 -10.13 -14.26
N ASP A 96 -42.25 -10.14 -14.16
CA ASP A 96 -43.14 -9.22 -14.87
C ASP A 96 -43.74 -8.13 -13.96
N VAL A 97 -43.92 -8.42 -12.67
CA VAL A 97 -44.54 -7.53 -11.68
C VAL A 97 -43.47 -7.00 -10.73
N ASN A 98 -43.37 -5.66 -10.61
CA ASN A 98 -42.35 -4.99 -9.82
C ASN A 98 -40.91 -5.43 -10.17
N ALA A 99 -40.68 -5.80 -11.43
CA ALA A 99 -39.41 -6.35 -11.91
C ALA A 99 -38.19 -5.45 -11.64
N LYS A 100 -38.38 -4.13 -11.54
CA LYS A 100 -37.33 -3.15 -11.19
C LYS A 100 -36.92 -3.22 -9.72
N SER A 101 -37.80 -3.73 -8.85
CA SER A 101 -37.56 -3.96 -7.43
C SER A 101 -37.06 -5.39 -7.15
N SER A 102 -36.68 -6.14 -8.19
CA SER A 102 -36.06 -7.45 -8.08
C SER A 102 -34.71 -7.51 -8.77
N GLY A 103 -33.73 -8.10 -8.09
CA GLY A 103 -32.33 -8.15 -8.49
C GLY A 103 -31.51 -9.06 -7.57
N ARG A 104 -30.21 -9.18 -7.85
CA ARG A 104 -29.27 -10.01 -7.08
C ARG A 104 -29.34 -9.67 -5.58
N GLY A 105 -29.23 -10.68 -4.72
CA GLY A 105 -29.26 -10.54 -3.27
C GLY A 105 -30.59 -10.90 -2.62
N LEU A 106 -30.98 -10.16 -1.58
CA LEU A 106 -32.24 -10.37 -0.85
C LEU A 106 -33.36 -9.50 -1.45
N ASN A 107 -34.46 -10.15 -1.85
CA ASN A 107 -35.65 -9.49 -2.36
C ASN A 107 -36.75 -9.62 -1.29
N ILE A 108 -37.26 -8.49 -0.81
CA ILE A 108 -38.12 -8.41 0.38
C ILE A 108 -39.45 -7.77 0.01
N ALA A 109 -40.56 -8.47 0.26
CA ALA A 109 -41.89 -7.89 0.30
C ALA A 109 -42.26 -7.56 1.75
N LEU A 110 -42.73 -6.33 1.98
CA LEU A 110 -43.12 -5.83 3.29
C LEU A 110 -44.65 -5.75 3.40
N ILE A 111 -45.21 -6.40 4.41
CA ILE A 111 -46.65 -6.44 4.66
C ILE A 111 -46.98 -5.78 6.00
N ASP A 112 -47.99 -4.92 5.99
CA ASP A 112 -48.52 -4.26 7.18
C ASP A 112 -49.14 -5.27 8.16
N GLY A 113 -48.67 -5.27 9.41
CA GLY A 113 -49.11 -6.21 10.44
C GLY A 113 -50.55 -6.03 10.95
N LYS A 114 -51.25 -4.96 10.55
CA LYS A 114 -52.63 -4.67 10.97
C LYS A 114 -53.62 -4.74 9.81
N GLN A 115 -53.27 -4.15 8.67
CA GLN A 115 -54.10 -4.08 7.48
C GLN A 115 -53.87 -5.25 6.53
N PHE A 116 -52.77 -5.97 6.68
CA PHE A 116 -52.37 -7.08 5.81
C PHE A 116 -52.35 -6.68 4.33
N GLN A 117 -51.84 -5.48 4.06
CA GLN A 117 -51.62 -4.98 2.72
C GLN A 117 -50.12 -4.90 2.46
N VAL A 118 -49.72 -5.22 1.23
CA VAL A 118 -48.33 -5.10 0.77
C VAL A 118 -48.02 -3.62 0.65
N LYS A 119 -47.01 -3.15 1.39
CA LYS A 119 -46.64 -1.72 1.44
C LYS A 119 -45.52 -1.39 0.47
N GLU A 120 -44.53 -2.26 0.39
CA GLU A 120 -43.44 -2.10 -0.56
C GLU A 120 -42.74 -3.42 -0.87
N VAL A 121 -42.00 -3.42 -1.98
CA VAL A 121 -41.05 -4.47 -2.34
C VAL A 121 -39.69 -3.82 -2.60
N LYS A 122 -38.65 -4.35 -1.97
CA LYS A 122 -37.27 -3.85 -2.08
C LYS A 122 -36.30 -4.96 -2.39
N GLN A 123 -35.18 -4.57 -3.00
CA GLN A 123 -34.04 -5.44 -3.22
C GLN A 123 -32.81 -4.86 -2.53
N PHE A 124 -32.00 -5.74 -1.96
CA PHE A 124 -30.72 -5.44 -1.34
C PHE A 124 -29.64 -6.32 -1.96
N ASP A 125 -28.78 -5.72 -2.79
CA ASP A 125 -27.61 -6.40 -3.34
C ASP A 125 -26.55 -6.52 -2.25
N THR A 126 -26.33 -7.73 -1.75
CA THR A 126 -25.33 -8.02 -0.73
C THR A 126 -24.09 -8.67 -1.32
N TYR A 127 -23.92 -8.69 -2.66
CA TYR A 127 -22.76 -9.29 -3.29
C TYR A 127 -21.54 -8.37 -3.28
N VAL A 128 -20.38 -8.88 -2.85
CA VAL A 128 -19.10 -8.15 -2.92
C VAL A 128 -18.30 -8.67 -4.11
N HIS A 129 -18.06 -7.81 -5.11
CA HIS A 129 -17.13 -8.13 -6.19
C HIS A 129 -15.71 -8.25 -5.60
N GLY A 130 -15.08 -9.43 -5.76
CA GLY A 130 -13.66 -9.60 -5.45
C GLY A 130 -12.84 -8.52 -6.16
N THR A 131 -11.90 -7.92 -5.44
CA THR A 131 -11.00 -6.86 -5.92
C THR A 131 -10.23 -7.34 -7.16
N GLN A 132 -10.74 -7.04 -8.35
CA GLN A 132 -9.97 -7.03 -9.58
C GLN A 132 -9.53 -5.59 -9.86
N ALA A 133 -8.25 -5.44 -10.23
CA ALA A 133 -7.63 -4.19 -10.63
C ALA A 133 -8.47 -3.46 -11.71
N PRO A 134 -8.46 -2.12 -11.75
CA PRO A 134 -9.27 -1.35 -12.69
C PRO A 134 -8.85 -1.67 -14.13
N LYS A 135 -9.76 -2.24 -14.91
CA LYS A 135 -9.61 -2.32 -16.37
C LYS A 135 -9.93 -0.96 -16.96
N ARG A 136 -8.92 -0.34 -17.56
CA ARG A 136 -8.99 0.91 -18.30
C ARG A 136 -9.78 0.68 -19.59
N THR A 137 -10.88 1.40 -19.80
CA THR A 137 -11.49 1.58 -21.11
C THR A 137 -11.73 3.06 -21.37
N ASP A 138 -11.14 3.54 -22.46
CA ASP A 138 -11.25 4.91 -22.92
C ASP A 138 -12.63 5.14 -23.55
N LYS A 139 -13.57 5.71 -22.78
CA LYS A 139 -14.60 6.67 -23.25
C LYS A 139 -15.62 6.98 -22.14
N ILE A 140 -15.70 8.27 -21.82
CA ILE A 140 -16.84 8.97 -21.18
C ILE A 140 -17.14 8.54 -19.74
N ILE A 141 -16.81 9.45 -18.81
CA ILE A 141 -17.20 9.40 -17.40
C ILE A 141 -18.73 9.53 -17.34
N ILE A 142 -19.42 8.42 -17.08
CA ILE A 142 -20.77 8.41 -16.50
C ILE A 142 -20.59 7.97 -15.04
N THR A 143 -20.88 8.87 -14.13
CA THR A 143 -20.96 8.62 -12.69
C THR A 143 -22.09 7.64 -12.37
N ALA A 144 -21.77 6.35 -12.21
CA ALA A 144 -22.51 5.31 -11.45
C ALA A 144 -21.60 4.06 -11.48
N PHE A 145 -21.22 3.37 -10.40
CA PHE A 145 -22.02 2.82 -9.32
C PHE A 145 -21.16 2.60 -8.07
N ASP A 146 -21.72 3.00 -6.94
CA ASP A 146 -21.24 2.81 -5.58
C ASP A 146 -21.27 1.32 -5.18
N THR A 147 -20.21 0.56 -5.48
CA THR A 147 -20.03 -0.85 -5.07
C THR A 147 -19.46 -1.00 -3.66
N LYS A 148 -19.43 0.07 -2.84
CA LYS A 148 -18.92 0.04 -1.46
C LYS A 148 -20.00 0.07 -0.38
N LYS A 149 -21.27 -0.03 -0.76
CA LYS A 149 -22.37 -0.27 0.17
C LYS A 149 -22.55 -1.79 0.35
N GLY A 150 -21.89 -2.38 1.34
CA GLY A 150 -22.26 -3.73 1.81
C GLY A 150 -23.72 -3.76 2.32
N ASP A 151 -24.08 -4.71 3.18
CA ASP A 151 -25.43 -4.79 3.75
C ASP A 151 -25.86 -3.64 4.69
N ASN A 152 -25.17 -2.49 4.73
CA ASN A 152 -25.53 -1.31 5.53
C ASN A 152 -26.98 -0.85 5.26
N ASP A 153 -27.35 -0.75 3.98
CA ASP A 153 -28.69 -0.31 3.57
C ASP A 153 -29.76 -1.33 4.04
N LEU A 154 -29.43 -2.63 4.02
CA LEU A 154 -30.27 -3.70 4.55
C LEU A 154 -30.40 -3.59 6.07
N ILE A 155 -29.29 -3.47 6.81
CA ILE A 155 -29.31 -3.34 8.28
C ILE A 155 -30.14 -2.14 8.68
N ARG A 156 -29.96 -1.00 8.03
CA ARG A 156 -30.72 0.22 8.27
C ARG A 156 -32.22 0.03 8.00
N TYR A 157 -32.55 -0.66 6.92
CA TYR A 157 -33.93 -0.99 6.57
C TYR A 157 -34.57 -1.91 7.62
N LEU A 158 -33.89 -2.99 8.03
CA LEU A 158 -34.35 -3.91 9.07
C LEU A 158 -34.47 -3.24 10.45
N LYS A 159 -33.56 -2.31 10.77
CA LYS A 159 -33.52 -1.52 12.02
C LYS A 159 -34.68 -0.53 12.12
N LYS A 160 -34.83 0.35 11.12
CA LYS A 160 -35.69 1.54 11.19
C LYS A 160 -36.81 1.57 10.16
N GLY A 161 -36.60 0.94 9.00
CA GLY A 161 -37.54 1.00 7.88
C GLY A 161 -38.84 0.23 8.09
N ILE A 162 -38.84 -0.72 9.03
CA ILE A 162 -39.95 -1.65 9.24
C ILE A 162 -40.55 -1.45 10.63
N PRO A 163 -41.84 -1.09 10.77
CA PRO A 163 -42.52 -0.99 12.07
C PRO A 163 -42.63 -2.34 12.79
N ASP A 164 -42.84 -2.29 14.11
CA ASP A 164 -43.09 -3.48 14.93
C ASP A 164 -44.35 -4.22 14.45
N ASP A 165 -44.37 -5.54 14.63
CA ASP A 165 -45.42 -6.48 14.19
C ASP A 165 -45.62 -6.62 12.68
N TRP A 166 -44.84 -5.91 11.84
CA TRP A 166 -44.91 -6.07 10.39
C TRP A 166 -44.20 -7.34 9.91
N ILE A 167 -44.65 -7.84 8.76
CA ILE A 167 -44.23 -9.12 8.19
C ILE A 167 -43.29 -8.86 7.02
N VAL A 168 -42.22 -9.64 6.94
CA VAL A 168 -41.30 -9.67 5.80
C VAL A 168 -41.39 -11.02 5.10
N ILE A 169 -41.50 -11.00 3.77
CA ILE A 169 -41.32 -12.18 2.93
C ILE A 169 -40.05 -11.98 2.11
N ILE A 170 -39.08 -12.86 2.26
CA ILE A 170 -37.75 -12.76 1.67
C ILE A 170 -37.55 -13.91 0.69
N ALA A 171 -37.02 -13.58 -0.49
CA ALA A 171 -36.54 -14.53 -1.48
C ALA A 171 -35.15 -14.11 -1.98
N THR A 172 -34.25 -15.07 -2.13
CA THR A 172 -32.91 -14.88 -2.69
C THR A 172 -32.92 -14.91 -4.22
N PHE A 173 -31.97 -14.21 -4.85
CA PHE A 173 -31.69 -14.30 -6.28
C PHE A 173 -30.18 -14.20 -6.53
N ASP A 174 -29.62 -15.12 -7.32
CA ASP A 174 -28.18 -15.27 -7.56
C ASP A 174 -27.39 -15.43 -6.26
N GLU A 175 -26.72 -14.37 -5.78
CA GLU A 175 -25.83 -14.40 -4.63
C GLU A 175 -26.28 -13.39 -3.58
N ALA A 176 -26.50 -13.86 -2.35
CA ALA A 176 -26.94 -13.02 -1.24
C ALA A 176 -26.10 -13.18 0.05
N ALA A 177 -25.16 -14.12 0.10
CA ALA A 177 -24.49 -14.51 1.33
C ALA A 177 -23.13 -13.83 1.52
N SER A 178 -22.41 -13.55 0.42
CA SER A 178 -21.00 -13.14 0.46
C SER A 178 -20.74 -11.83 1.18
N GLY A 179 -21.61 -10.83 1.04
CA GLY A 179 -21.55 -9.56 1.78
C GLY A 179 -22.61 -9.41 2.87
N LEU A 180 -23.32 -10.49 3.22
CA LEU A 180 -24.24 -10.50 4.37
C LEU A 180 -23.47 -10.73 5.68
N ARG A 181 -23.17 -9.63 6.38
CA ARG A 181 -22.39 -9.57 7.61
C ARG A 181 -23.16 -10.12 8.80
N THR A 182 -22.42 -10.41 9.87
CA THR A 182 -22.96 -10.95 11.13
C THR A 182 -24.09 -10.10 11.71
N ASP A 183 -24.03 -8.79 11.54
CA ASP A 183 -25.02 -7.89 12.12
C ASP A 183 -26.35 -7.93 11.34
N ALA A 184 -26.35 -7.98 10.00
CA ALA A 184 -27.57 -8.22 9.24
C ALA A 184 -28.21 -9.58 9.57
N ARG A 185 -27.38 -10.62 9.78
CA ARG A 185 -27.88 -11.94 10.21
C ARG A 185 -28.55 -11.87 11.59
N LYS A 186 -27.93 -11.21 12.58
CA LYS A 186 -28.56 -10.94 13.88
C LYS A 186 -29.89 -10.20 13.74
N TRP A 187 -29.98 -9.23 12.82
CA TRP A 187 -31.22 -8.52 12.55
C TRP A 187 -32.30 -9.44 11.98
N LEU A 188 -31.97 -10.29 11.02
CA LEU A 188 -32.91 -11.27 10.48
C LEU A 188 -33.37 -12.30 11.53
N LYS A 189 -32.55 -12.60 12.55
CA LYS A 189 -32.98 -13.41 13.71
C LYS A 189 -34.06 -12.74 14.56
N LEU A 190 -34.04 -11.41 14.66
CA LEU A 190 -35.12 -10.63 15.31
C LEU A 190 -36.44 -10.63 14.51
N TYR A 191 -36.43 -11.20 13.30
CA TYR A 191 -37.62 -11.52 12.52
C TYR A 191 -37.99 -13.02 12.60
N GLY A 192 -37.35 -13.77 13.50
CA GLY A 192 -37.62 -15.18 13.78
C GLY A 192 -36.72 -16.19 13.04
N SER A 193 -35.77 -15.73 12.21
CA SER A 193 -34.87 -16.64 11.48
C SER A 193 -33.88 -17.34 12.41
N SER A 194 -33.67 -18.62 12.17
CA SER A 194 -32.65 -19.49 12.78
C SER A 194 -31.71 -20.09 11.72
N LEU A 195 -32.14 -20.19 10.46
CA LEU A 195 -31.35 -20.76 9.36
C LEU A 195 -30.42 -19.74 8.69
N ILE A 196 -30.61 -18.43 8.91
CA ILE A 196 -29.84 -17.40 8.21
C ILE A 196 -28.34 -17.49 8.44
N ASP A 197 -27.87 -17.94 9.62
CA ASP A 197 -26.43 -18.11 9.88
C ASP A 197 -25.82 -19.22 9.02
N GLY A 198 -26.63 -20.20 8.61
CA GLY A 198 -26.20 -21.26 7.75
C GLY A 198 -25.96 -20.81 6.31
N MET A 199 -26.56 -19.71 5.84
CA MET A 199 -26.59 -19.35 4.42
C MET A 199 -25.20 -19.05 3.83
N ALA A 200 -24.82 -19.81 2.80
CA ALA A 200 -23.55 -19.74 2.09
C ALA A 200 -23.71 -19.27 0.64
N PHE A 201 -22.59 -19.13 -0.07
CA PHE A 201 -22.52 -18.60 -1.44
C PHE A 201 -23.47 -19.33 -2.39
N ARG A 202 -24.42 -18.58 -2.98
CA ARG A 202 -25.45 -19.06 -3.91
C ARG A 202 -26.35 -20.19 -3.39
N ASP A 203 -26.54 -20.25 -2.08
CA ASP A 203 -27.63 -21.02 -1.49
C ASP A 203 -28.98 -20.33 -1.81
N SER A 204 -30.02 -21.13 -2.03
CA SER A 204 -31.39 -20.62 -2.12
C SER A 204 -31.95 -20.53 -0.71
N PHE A 205 -32.47 -19.36 -0.34
CA PHE A 205 -33.11 -19.09 0.94
C PHE A 205 -34.44 -18.35 0.74
N VAL A 206 -35.46 -18.77 1.50
CA VAL A 206 -36.74 -18.10 1.64
C VAL A 206 -37.10 -17.95 3.11
N MET A 207 -37.81 -16.88 3.46
CA MET A 207 -38.27 -16.63 4.82
C MET A 207 -39.57 -15.82 4.83
N VAL A 208 -40.52 -16.22 5.65
CA VAL A 208 -41.63 -15.38 6.12
C VAL A 208 -41.39 -15.15 7.62
N GLY A 209 -41.14 -13.89 7.99
CA GLY A 209 -40.85 -13.51 9.37
C GLY A 209 -41.64 -12.29 9.80
N GLN A 210 -41.66 -12.04 11.11
CA GLN A 210 -42.36 -10.90 11.71
C GLN A 210 -41.40 -10.17 12.65
N ARG A 211 -41.38 -8.85 12.62
CA ARG A 211 -40.50 -8.07 13.52
C ARG A 211 -40.85 -8.37 14.99
N GLY A 212 -39.84 -8.77 15.77
CA GLY A 212 -40.01 -9.16 17.17
C GLY A 212 -40.29 -10.65 17.38
N LEU A 213 -40.41 -11.44 16.31
CA LEU A 213 -40.61 -12.88 16.38
C LEU A 213 -39.39 -13.57 16.98
N LEU A 214 -39.62 -14.47 17.95
CA LEU A 214 -38.54 -15.23 18.57
C LEU A 214 -37.83 -16.12 17.53
N GLU A 215 -36.49 -16.17 17.62
CA GLU A 215 -35.64 -17.02 16.76
C GLU A 215 -36.18 -18.46 16.71
N GLY A 216 -36.25 -19.02 15.49
CA GLY A 216 -36.76 -20.38 15.23
C GLY A 216 -38.26 -20.47 14.91
N HIS A 217 -38.99 -19.34 14.90
CA HIS A 217 -40.42 -19.31 14.60
C HIS A 217 -40.74 -18.71 13.21
N ALA A 218 -39.76 -18.22 12.46
CA ALA A 218 -39.99 -17.84 11.07
C ALA A 218 -40.28 -19.08 10.21
N ILE A 219 -41.08 -18.88 9.15
CA ILE A 219 -41.28 -19.91 8.13
C ILE A 219 -40.12 -19.76 7.14
N GLU A 220 -39.09 -20.57 7.29
CA GLU A 220 -37.85 -20.44 6.52
C GLU A 220 -37.35 -21.78 5.98
N TYR A 221 -36.73 -21.72 4.82
CA TYR A 221 -36.13 -22.89 4.16
C TYR A 221 -34.82 -22.48 3.48
N ILE A 222 -33.88 -23.42 3.44
CA ILE A 222 -32.60 -23.26 2.75
C ILE A 222 -32.29 -24.50 1.91
N ASN A 223 -32.00 -24.30 0.62
CA ASN A 223 -31.39 -25.32 -0.22
C ASN A 223 -29.90 -24.99 -0.33
N LYS A 224 -29.07 -25.96 0.04
CA LYS A 224 -27.63 -25.85 -0.08
C LYS A 224 -27.20 -26.06 -1.52
N ARG A 225 -26.26 -25.24 -1.98
CA ARG A 225 -25.56 -25.48 -3.24
C ARG A 225 -24.67 -26.71 -3.11
N ASP A 226 -24.85 -27.67 -4.00
CA ASP A 226 -23.92 -28.80 -4.13
C ASP A 226 -22.55 -28.31 -4.60
N LYS A 227 -21.46 -28.94 -4.14
CA LYS A 227 -20.11 -28.59 -4.57
C LYS A 227 -19.89 -28.80 -6.08
N SER A 228 -20.67 -29.68 -6.72
CA SER A 228 -20.61 -29.91 -8.17
C SER A 228 -21.39 -28.89 -9.01
N GLU A 229 -22.18 -28.03 -8.38
CA GLU A 229 -23.11 -27.12 -9.07
C GLU A 229 -22.76 -25.65 -8.81
N ASP A 230 -23.08 -24.80 -9.79
CA ASP A 230 -22.81 -23.36 -9.69
C ASP A 230 -23.82 -22.62 -8.80
N TYR A 231 -25.02 -23.16 -8.63
CA TYR A 231 -26.16 -22.57 -7.91
C TYR A 231 -26.97 -23.65 -7.18
N ALA A 232 -27.57 -23.31 -6.04
CA ALA A 232 -28.52 -24.20 -5.37
C ALA A 232 -29.81 -24.39 -6.19
N ALA A 233 -30.50 -25.51 -5.95
CA ALA A 233 -31.82 -25.74 -6.51
C ALA A 233 -32.81 -24.67 -6.05
N VAL A 234 -33.74 -24.27 -6.93
CA VAL A 234 -34.79 -23.30 -6.63
C VAL A 234 -35.61 -23.78 -5.44
N LEU A 235 -35.86 -22.88 -4.49
CA LEU A 235 -36.81 -23.11 -3.41
C LEU A 235 -38.16 -22.53 -3.80
N GLU A 236 -39.19 -23.35 -3.71
CA GLU A 236 -40.58 -22.97 -3.95
C GLU A 236 -41.42 -23.46 -2.78
N LYS A 237 -42.08 -22.52 -2.10
CA LYS A 237 -42.89 -22.79 -0.92
C LYS A 237 -44.17 -21.97 -0.92
N ALA A 238 -45.26 -22.62 -0.55
CA ALA A 238 -46.57 -22.01 -0.45
C ALA A 238 -47.26 -22.52 0.81
N GLY A 239 -48.08 -21.68 1.43
CA GLY A 239 -48.78 -22.08 2.65
C GLY A 239 -49.59 -20.95 3.27
N CYS A 240 -50.02 -21.20 4.50
CA CYS A 240 -50.86 -20.30 5.28
C CYS A 240 -50.20 -20.03 6.64
N PHE A 241 -50.35 -18.81 7.17
CA PHE A 241 -49.97 -18.48 8.53
C PHE A 241 -51.03 -17.63 9.23
N ALA A 242 -51.13 -17.77 10.55
CA ALA A 242 -51.94 -16.91 11.42
C ALA A 242 -51.10 -15.77 12.01
N MET A 243 -51.77 -14.77 12.59
CA MET A 243 -51.11 -13.64 13.25
C MET A 243 -51.34 -13.65 14.76
N PRO A 244 -50.30 -13.41 15.59
CA PRO A 244 -48.89 -13.28 15.21
C PRO A 244 -48.31 -14.60 14.64
N LEU A 245 -47.27 -14.54 13.81
CA LEU A 245 -46.61 -15.72 13.20
C LEU A 245 -46.14 -16.73 14.26
N GLY A 246 -45.90 -16.25 15.47
CA GLY A 246 -45.49 -17.04 16.62
C GLY A 246 -45.31 -16.14 17.85
N PRO A 247 -44.67 -16.65 18.91
CA PRO A 247 -44.40 -15.88 20.11
C PRO A 247 -43.47 -14.69 19.80
N LEU A 248 -43.87 -13.50 20.23
CA LEU A 248 -43.09 -12.27 20.09
C LEU A 248 -42.26 -12.03 21.37
N GLY A 249 -40.99 -11.67 21.20
CA GLY A 249 -40.09 -11.27 22.27
C GLY A 249 -40.15 -9.77 22.57
N SER A 250 -39.48 -9.35 23.65
CA SER A 250 -39.32 -7.93 23.94
C SER A 250 -38.37 -7.27 22.92
N LEU A 251 -38.91 -6.37 22.09
CA LEU A 251 -38.17 -5.58 21.08
C LEU A 251 -37.20 -4.53 21.65
N GLN A 252 -36.90 -4.55 22.95
CA GLN A 252 -35.96 -3.63 23.64
C GLN A 252 -34.53 -3.62 23.04
N VAL A 253 -34.23 -4.52 22.10
CA VAL A 253 -32.93 -4.66 21.44
C VAL A 253 -32.80 -3.82 20.15
N ALA A 254 -33.86 -3.15 19.67
CA ALA A 254 -33.89 -2.71 18.27
C ALA A 254 -33.68 -1.21 17.95
N LEU A 255 -33.47 -0.34 18.93
CA LEU A 255 -33.06 1.05 18.66
C LEU A 255 -31.84 1.40 19.52
N PRO A 256 -30.92 2.27 19.03
CA PRO A 256 -29.79 2.73 19.83
C PRO A 256 -30.32 3.26 21.16
N GLU A 257 -29.75 2.81 22.28
CA GLU A 257 -30.16 3.29 23.59
C GLU A 257 -29.67 4.73 23.79
N MET A 258 -30.38 5.68 23.19
CA MET A 258 -30.16 7.10 23.38
C MET A 258 -30.73 7.48 24.75
N LEU A 259 -29.95 8.20 25.55
CA LEU A 259 -30.43 8.78 26.81
C LEU A 259 -31.30 10.02 26.55
N GLN A 260 -32.30 9.90 25.67
CA GLN A 260 -33.24 10.98 25.37
C GLN A 260 -34.33 10.98 26.45
N GLY A 261 -34.38 12.03 27.28
CA GLY A 261 -35.35 12.14 28.37
C GLY A 261 -35.05 11.30 29.62
N LYS A 262 -34.10 10.37 29.58
CA LYS A 262 -33.48 9.80 30.80
C LYS A 262 -32.56 10.86 31.41
N ALA A 263 -32.50 10.95 32.75
CA ALA A 263 -31.63 11.90 33.42
C ALA A 263 -30.15 11.59 33.09
N ILE A 264 -29.46 12.56 32.47
CA ILE A 264 -28.02 12.47 32.19
C ILE A 264 -27.29 12.46 33.53
N ALA A 265 -26.60 11.36 33.84
CA ALA A 265 -25.81 11.27 35.06
C ALA A 265 -24.63 12.24 34.98
N LEU A 266 -24.40 13.01 36.05
CA LEU A 266 -23.28 13.94 36.14
C LEU A 266 -22.15 13.28 36.94
N GLY A 267 -20.95 13.26 36.37
CA GLY A 267 -19.75 12.77 37.02
C GLY A 267 -19.07 13.84 37.87
N GLU A 268 -17.78 13.60 38.12
CA GLU A 268 -16.94 14.45 38.95
C GLU A 268 -16.85 15.91 38.43
N ALA A 269 -16.61 16.82 39.37
CA ALA A 269 -16.37 18.22 39.07
C ALA A 269 -14.99 18.40 38.44
N LEU A 270 -14.95 19.00 37.25
CA LEU A 270 -13.71 19.40 36.58
C LEU A 270 -13.81 20.89 36.24
N PRO A 271 -13.32 21.81 37.10
CA PRO A 271 -13.48 23.25 36.92
C PRO A 271 -13.09 23.71 35.51
N HIS A 272 -13.99 24.47 34.87
CA HIS A 272 -13.86 24.99 33.50
C HIS A 272 -13.46 23.93 32.45
N CYS A 273 -13.75 22.65 32.72
CA CYS A 273 -13.33 21.51 31.91
C CYS A 273 -11.83 21.48 31.59
N GLY A 274 -10.99 21.87 32.55
CA GLY A 274 -9.54 21.84 32.42
C GLY A 274 -8.92 23.09 31.81
N ARG A 275 -9.71 24.14 31.55
CA ARG A 275 -9.19 25.47 31.20
C ARG A 275 -8.72 26.22 32.44
N SER A 276 -7.76 27.13 32.26
CA SER A 276 -7.25 28.00 33.34
C SER A 276 -8.20 29.14 33.72
N SER A 277 -9.16 29.48 32.85
CA SER A 277 -10.08 30.60 33.02
C SER A 277 -11.50 30.26 32.54
N GLN A 278 -12.48 31.00 33.06
CA GLN A 278 -13.88 30.86 32.69
C GLN A 278 -14.13 31.30 31.25
N CYS A 279 -15.07 30.64 30.58
CA CYS A 279 -15.45 30.99 29.23
C CYS A 279 -16.25 32.30 29.14
N PRO A 280 -16.08 33.09 28.05
CA PRO A 280 -16.87 34.30 27.82
C PRO A 280 -18.38 34.04 27.82
N LYS A 281 -19.16 35.08 28.12
CA LYS A 281 -20.63 35.01 28.06
C LYS A 281 -21.10 34.52 26.69
N GLY A 282 -22.09 33.64 26.68
CA GLY A 282 -22.65 33.05 25.45
C GLY A 282 -21.87 31.84 24.90
N THR A 283 -20.88 31.35 25.64
CA THR A 283 -20.11 30.14 25.31
C THR A 283 -20.12 29.16 26.47
N VAL A 284 -19.82 27.88 26.20
CA VAL A 284 -19.74 26.80 27.20
C VAL A 284 -18.35 26.18 27.21
N SER A 285 -17.81 25.87 28.40
CA SER A 285 -16.53 25.16 28.50
C SER A 285 -16.71 23.68 28.15
N VAL A 286 -15.91 23.18 27.22
CA VAL A 286 -15.86 21.77 26.82
C VAL A 286 -14.45 21.24 27.01
N GLY A 287 -14.33 20.05 27.59
CA GLY A 287 -13.06 19.34 27.72
C GLY A 287 -13.17 17.94 27.12
N THR A 288 -12.15 17.52 26.39
CA THR A 288 -12.05 16.19 25.78
C THR A 288 -10.77 15.51 26.22
N PHE A 289 -10.82 14.21 26.41
CA PHE A 289 -9.63 13.38 26.65
C PHE A 289 -9.85 11.99 26.05
N THR A 290 -8.92 11.54 25.23
CA THR A 290 -9.04 10.27 24.47
C THR A 290 -8.69 9.02 25.29
N GLY A 291 -8.32 9.18 26.56
CA GLY A 291 -7.79 8.09 27.36
C GLY A 291 -6.31 7.84 27.14
N PHE A 292 -5.75 6.93 27.95
CA PHE A 292 -4.38 6.46 27.84
C PHE A 292 -4.31 4.99 28.20
N GLU A 293 -4.04 4.16 27.17
CA GLU A 293 -3.95 2.71 27.28
C GLU A 293 -5.16 2.13 28.05
N ASN A 294 -4.91 1.20 28.97
CA ASN A 294 -5.87 0.72 29.97
C ASN A 294 -5.75 1.46 31.31
N ALA A 295 -4.92 2.51 31.39
CA ALA A 295 -4.60 3.19 32.64
C ALA A 295 -5.54 4.35 32.94
N LYS A 296 -6.02 5.07 31.91
CA LYS A 296 -6.95 6.20 32.07
C LYS A 296 -8.08 6.14 31.05
N PRO A 297 -9.35 6.20 31.48
CA PRO A 297 -10.47 6.20 30.57
C PRO A 297 -10.62 7.51 29.81
N PRO A 298 -11.29 7.50 28.65
CA PRO A 298 -11.65 8.72 27.96
C PRO A 298 -12.71 9.50 28.76
N TYR A 299 -12.77 10.81 28.55
CA TYR A 299 -13.88 11.59 29.08
C TYR A 299 -14.29 12.76 28.19
N ILE A 300 -15.54 13.18 28.35
CA ILE A 300 -16.07 14.45 27.84
C ILE A 300 -16.64 15.25 29.01
N CYS A 301 -16.15 16.47 29.18
CA CYS A 301 -16.60 17.43 30.18
C CYS A 301 -17.37 18.57 29.52
N VAL A 302 -18.48 18.98 30.12
CA VAL A 302 -19.28 20.15 29.71
C VAL A 302 -19.60 20.98 30.93
N ASN A 303 -19.35 22.29 30.84
CA ASN A 303 -19.67 23.28 31.87
C ASN A 303 -19.19 22.93 33.29
N GLY A 304 -17.98 22.35 33.40
CA GLY A 304 -17.36 22.05 34.69
C GLY A 304 -17.71 20.68 35.29
N ARG A 305 -18.41 19.82 34.55
CA ARG A 305 -18.79 18.46 34.97
C ARG A 305 -18.45 17.44 33.90
N ILE A 306 -17.91 16.31 34.31
CA ILE A 306 -17.74 15.17 33.41
C ILE A 306 -19.14 14.62 33.06
N ILE A 307 -19.44 14.54 31.77
CA ILE A 307 -20.73 14.04 31.25
C ILE A 307 -20.60 12.61 30.75
N MET A 308 -19.43 12.19 30.27
CA MET A 308 -19.23 10.84 29.75
C MET A 308 -17.83 10.37 30.11
N SER A 309 -17.72 9.14 30.64
CA SER A 309 -16.46 8.49 31.04
C SER A 309 -16.69 6.99 31.23
N GLU A 310 -15.64 6.22 31.49
CA GLU A 310 -15.79 4.84 31.95
C GLU A 310 -16.68 4.79 33.21
N ASN A 311 -17.65 3.87 33.21
CA ASN A 311 -18.71 3.74 34.23
C ASN A 311 -19.67 4.95 34.37
N LEU A 312 -19.60 5.94 33.47
CA LEU A 312 -20.51 7.09 33.44
C LEU A 312 -21.11 7.26 32.04
N ASN A 313 -22.42 7.11 31.94
CA ASN A 313 -23.16 7.20 30.67
C ASN A 313 -22.52 6.35 29.54
N LYS A 314 -21.97 5.17 29.92
CA LYS A 314 -21.39 4.16 29.04
C LYS A 314 -20.15 4.59 28.23
N GLY A 315 -19.36 5.55 28.71
CA GLY A 315 -18.11 5.90 28.03
C GLY A 315 -17.10 4.74 28.00
N GLY A 316 -16.32 4.62 26.92
CA GLY A 316 -15.35 3.54 26.73
C GLY A 316 -14.75 3.48 25.32
N ARG A 317 -14.36 2.28 24.87
CA ARG A 317 -13.82 2.03 23.51
C ARG A 317 -14.78 2.48 22.42
N GLY A 318 -14.26 3.00 21.31
CA GLY A 318 -15.04 3.47 20.17
C GLY A 318 -15.43 4.93 20.29
N PHE A 319 -16.55 5.32 19.68
CA PHE A 319 -17.06 6.68 19.69
C PHE A 319 -17.83 6.98 20.98
N ASN A 320 -17.41 8.04 21.65
CA ASN A 320 -18.09 8.64 22.79
C ASN A 320 -18.61 10.00 22.34
N VAL A 321 -19.92 10.21 22.34
CA VAL A 321 -20.54 11.39 21.73
C VAL A 321 -21.49 12.08 22.69
N VAL A 322 -21.27 13.38 22.88
CA VAL A 322 -22.14 14.29 23.64
C VAL A 322 -22.67 15.35 22.68
N THR A 323 -23.99 15.49 22.59
CA THR A 323 -24.62 16.55 21.79
C THR A 323 -25.16 17.66 22.69
N LEU A 324 -24.85 18.91 22.34
CA LEU A 324 -25.38 20.10 22.98
C LEU A 324 -26.45 20.76 22.10
N SER A 325 -27.53 21.23 22.73
CA SER A 325 -28.50 22.06 22.02
C SER A 325 -27.88 23.41 21.65
N SER A 326 -28.06 23.82 20.41
CA SER A 326 -27.66 25.16 19.94
C SER A 326 -28.34 26.31 20.69
N GLN A 327 -29.49 26.07 21.31
CA GLN A 327 -30.26 27.09 22.02
C GLN A 327 -29.77 27.27 23.46
N SER A 328 -29.61 26.17 24.20
CA SER A 328 -29.29 26.20 25.64
C SER A 328 -27.81 25.96 25.96
N LEU A 329 -27.03 25.43 25.00
CA LEU A 329 -25.68 24.89 25.19
C LEU A 329 -25.59 23.82 26.29
N GLN A 330 -26.71 23.17 26.62
CA GLN A 330 -26.76 22.05 27.57
C GLN A 330 -26.73 20.72 26.84
N PRO A 331 -26.16 19.66 27.45
CA PRO A 331 -26.25 18.30 26.94
C PRO A 331 -27.71 17.87 26.77
N VAL A 332 -28.06 17.36 25.59
CA VAL A 332 -29.42 16.91 25.26
C VAL A 332 -29.50 15.41 24.98
N THR A 333 -28.50 14.85 24.31
CA THR A 333 -28.43 13.43 23.98
C THR A 333 -26.98 12.96 24.03
N LEU A 334 -26.80 11.67 24.34
CA LEU A 334 -25.52 10.99 24.44
C LEU A 334 -25.55 9.72 23.59
N MET A 335 -24.40 9.35 23.02
CA MET A 335 -24.24 8.11 22.27
C MET A 335 -22.86 7.50 22.53
N HIS A 336 -22.84 6.19 22.83
CA HIS A 336 -21.64 5.37 22.81
C HIS A 336 -21.77 4.36 21.67
N ALA A 337 -20.78 4.32 20.76
CA ALA A 337 -20.73 3.37 19.66
C ALA A 337 -19.38 2.65 19.63
N ASP A 338 -19.37 1.38 20.05
CA ASP A 338 -18.21 0.50 19.95
C ASP A 338 -18.03 -0.03 18.52
N THR A 339 -17.57 0.85 17.62
CA THR A 339 -17.31 0.57 16.20
C THR A 339 -16.09 -0.33 15.96
N TYR A 340 -15.51 -0.90 17.02
CA TYR A 340 -14.56 -2.01 16.92
C TYR A 340 -15.28 -3.36 16.85
N THR A 341 -16.31 -3.55 17.69
CA THR A 341 -17.07 -4.81 17.77
C THR A 341 -18.32 -4.82 16.89
N SER A 342 -18.96 -3.67 16.70
CA SER A 342 -20.24 -3.51 15.99
C SER A 342 -20.12 -2.55 14.81
N ASP A 343 -21.05 -2.61 13.86
CA ASP A 343 -21.10 -1.62 12.76
C ASP A 343 -21.48 -0.20 13.24
N SER A 344 -21.26 0.81 12.38
CA SER A 344 -21.53 2.22 12.70
C SER A 344 -22.99 2.67 12.48
N THR A 345 -23.93 1.78 12.16
CA THR A 345 -25.30 2.19 11.78
C THR A 345 -25.99 2.97 12.90
N ASP A 346 -25.77 2.61 14.16
CA ASP A 346 -26.40 3.30 15.30
C ASP A 346 -25.84 4.71 15.48
N LEU A 347 -24.54 4.90 15.20
CA LEU A 347 -23.91 6.23 15.17
C LEU A 347 -24.46 7.07 14.01
N GLU A 348 -24.63 6.47 12.83
CA GLU A 348 -25.20 7.16 11.66
C GLU A 348 -26.62 7.65 11.94
N LEU A 349 -27.49 6.76 12.43
CA LEU A 349 -28.87 7.09 12.79
C LEU A 349 -28.94 8.17 13.87
N TYR A 350 -28.04 8.11 14.86
CA TYR A 350 -27.92 9.13 15.89
C TYR A 350 -27.60 10.51 15.29
N LEU A 351 -26.55 10.61 14.47
CA LEU A 351 -26.10 11.86 13.86
C LEU A 351 -27.18 12.46 12.94
N GLU A 352 -27.86 11.61 12.17
CA GLU A 352 -28.95 12.03 11.28
C GLU A 352 -30.17 12.58 12.03
N ALA A 353 -30.48 12.04 13.21
CA ALA A 353 -31.63 12.46 14.02
C ALA A 353 -31.42 13.82 14.71
N LEU A 354 -30.18 14.31 14.80
CA LEU A 354 -29.88 15.59 15.46
C LEU A 354 -30.55 16.79 14.75
N VAL A 355 -30.83 17.85 15.50
CA VAL A 355 -31.42 19.07 14.93
C VAL A 355 -30.32 19.87 14.23
N ASN A 356 -30.67 20.54 13.12
CA ASN A 356 -29.72 21.42 12.45
C ASN A 356 -29.21 22.50 13.42
N GLY A 357 -27.90 22.71 13.46
CA GLY A 357 -27.24 23.58 14.43
C GLY A 357 -26.85 22.92 15.75
N ASP A 358 -27.29 21.71 16.07
CA ASP A 358 -26.78 21.02 17.27
C ASP A 358 -25.27 20.81 17.21
N ILE A 359 -24.62 20.91 18.36
CA ILE A 359 -23.15 20.82 18.49
C ILE A 359 -22.81 19.41 18.94
N VAL A 360 -21.90 18.77 18.21
CA VAL A 360 -21.46 17.39 18.48
C VAL A 360 -20.04 17.42 19.01
N ILE A 361 -19.85 16.80 20.18
CA ILE A 361 -18.54 16.55 20.79
C ILE A 361 -18.30 15.05 20.73
N ALA A 362 -17.32 14.61 19.94
CA ALA A 362 -16.95 13.22 19.79
C ALA A 362 -15.52 12.96 20.29
N VAL A 363 -15.32 11.83 20.96
CA VAL A 363 -14.02 11.31 21.40
C VAL A 363 -13.93 9.84 21.02
N VAL A 364 -12.90 9.47 20.29
CA VAL A 364 -12.56 8.08 19.97
C VAL A 364 -11.45 7.61 20.91
N ALA A 365 -11.69 6.47 21.55
CA ALA A 365 -10.77 5.82 22.47
C ALA A 365 -10.54 4.35 22.09
N ASP A 366 -9.31 3.87 22.31
CA ASP A 366 -8.82 2.54 21.91
C ASP A 366 -8.93 2.27 20.40
N ASP A 367 -10.11 1.97 19.87
CA ASP A 367 -10.35 1.88 18.43
C ASP A 367 -11.77 2.30 18.07
N GLY A 368 -11.88 3.23 17.13
CA GLY A 368 -13.15 3.59 16.49
C GLY A 368 -13.21 3.29 14.99
N ALA A 369 -12.12 2.86 14.37
CA ALA A 369 -12.02 2.83 12.91
C ALA A 369 -12.43 1.49 12.28
N LYS A 370 -12.26 0.36 12.99
CA LYS A 370 -12.30 -0.98 12.38
C LYS A 370 -13.58 -1.30 11.60
N LYS A 371 -14.75 -0.92 12.13
CA LYS A 371 -16.05 -1.13 11.46
C LYS A 371 -16.79 0.19 11.19
N LEU A 372 -16.06 1.30 11.10
CA LEU A 372 -16.63 2.60 10.75
C LEU A 372 -16.92 2.69 9.25
N SER A 373 -18.18 2.91 8.88
CA SER A 373 -18.59 3.02 7.48
C SER A 373 -18.18 4.36 6.85
N ASN A 374 -18.14 4.42 5.50
CA ASN A 374 -17.96 5.68 4.78
C ASN A 374 -19.12 6.65 5.05
N SER A 375 -20.35 6.15 5.16
CA SER A 375 -21.54 6.94 5.50
C SER A 375 -21.36 7.70 6.84
N ALA A 376 -20.84 7.03 7.86
CA ALA A 376 -20.53 7.66 9.14
C ALA A 376 -19.43 8.73 9.01
N ARG A 377 -18.38 8.47 8.20
CA ARG A 377 -17.31 9.45 7.93
C ARG A 377 -17.84 10.67 7.20
N ASP A 378 -18.70 10.48 6.20
CA ASP A 378 -19.31 11.55 5.42
C ASP A 378 -20.24 12.40 6.28
N LEU A 379 -21.06 11.79 7.15
CA LEU A 379 -21.87 12.52 8.12
C LEU A 379 -21.00 13.40 9.02
N LEU A 380 -19.96 12.84 9.65
CA LEU A 380 -19.05 13.62 10.51
C LEU A 380 -18.30 14.72 9.72
N ASN A 381 -17.96 14.47 8.46
CA ASN A 381 -17.38 15.47 7.57
C ASN A 381 -18.36 16.64 7.31
N THR A 382 -19.64 16.36 7.06
CA THR A 382 -20.67 17.41 6.93
C THR A 382 -20.91 18.21 8.22
N PHE A 383 -20.40 17.74 9.36
CA PHE A 383 -20.48 18.44 10.65
C PHE A 383 -19.21 19.27 10.90
N GLY A 384 -18.28 19.28 9.94
CA GLY A 384 -17.05 20.07 9.94
C GLY A 384 -15.79 19.29 10.24
N SER A 385 -15.79 17.95 10.25
CA SER A 385 -14.56 17.18 10.47
C SER A 385 -13.67 17.15 9.22
N GLY A 386 -12.41 17.58 9.37
CA GLY A 386 -11.36 17.47 8.36
C GLY A 386 -10.55 16.19 8.46
N PHE A 387 -10.45 15.58 9.66
CA PHE A 387 -9.56 14.43 9.89
C PHE A 387 -10.28 13.08 10.02
N ILE A 388 -11.61 13.04 10.05
CA ILE A 388 -12.34 11.76 10.18
C ILE A 388 -11.99 10.76 9.07
N GLN A 389 -11.66 11.22 7.86
CA GLN A 389 -11.27 10.34 6.74
C GLN A 389 -9.90 9.65 6.99
N ASN A 390 -9.08 10.26 7.85
CA ASN A 390 -7.73 9.78 8.18
C ASN A 390 -7.74 8.79 9.35
N LEU A 391 -8.86 8.64 10.07
CA LEU A 391 -8.96 7.72 11.21
C LEU A 391 -8.75 6.26 10.77
N ARG A 392 -7.71 5.60 11.28
CA ARG A 392 -7.35 4.20 11.06
C ARG A 392 -7.35 3.42 12.37
N PHE A 393 -7.07 2.12 12.26
CA PHE A 393 -7.01 1.20 13.40
C PHE A 393 -6.12 1.76 14.52
N ARG A 394 -6.67 1.80 15.74
CA ARG A 394 -6.07 2.31 16.98
C ARG A 394 -5.72 3.79 17.04
N ASP A 395 -6.06 4.58 16.03
CA ASP A 395 -5.89 6.02 16.12
C ASP A 395 -6.88 6.60 17.14
N VAL A 396 -6.46 7.65 17.85
CA VAL A 396 -7.33 8.41 18.75
C VAL A 396 -7.63 9.77 18.17
N TRP A 397 -8.84 10.26 18.43
CA TRP A 397 -9.37 11.46 17.79
C TRP A 397 -10.38 12.14 18.71
N TYR A 398 -10.36 13.47 18.74
CA TYR A 398 -11.48 14.24 19.27
C TYR A 398 -11.95 15.25 18.24
N PHE A 399 -13.22 15.61 18.36
CA PHE A 399 -13.87 16.53 17.43
C PHE A 399 -14.98 17.29 18.14
N VAL A 400 -15.03 18.60 17.90
CA VAL A 400 -16.15 19.46 18.25
C VAL A 400 -16.63 20.17 17.00
N GLY A 401 -17.78 19.74 16.48
CA GLY A 401 -18.39 20.28 15.27
C GLY A 401 -19.85 20.61 15.45
N GLN A 402 -20.49 21.00 14.36
CA GLN A 402 -21.87 21.45 14.37
C GLN A 402 -22.60 20.95 13.13
N LYS A 403 -23.79 20.37 13.33
CA LYS A 403 -24.60 19.90 12.21
C LYS A 403 -24.99 21.07 11.31
N GLY A 404 -24.68 20.93 10.01
CA GLY A 404 -24.97 21.94 8.99
C GLY A 404 -24.01 23.13 8.97
N MET A 405 -22.82 23.02 9.56
CA MET A 405 -21.80 24.04 9.42
C MET A 405 -21.10 23.98 8.06
N GLU A 406 -20.65 25.13 7.56
CA GLU A 406 -19.81 25.20 6.37
C GLU A 406 -18.32 25.22 6.75
N GLY A 407 -17.50 24.44 6.03
CA GLY A 407 -16.06 24.32 6.27
C GLY A 407 -15.71 23.44 7.46
N PHE A 408 -14.43 23.45 7.84
CA PHE A 408 -13.86 22.58 8.86
C PHE A 408 -13.74 23.27 10.22
N THR A 409 -14.04 22.55 11.30
CA THR A 409 -13.85 23.03 12.67
C THR A 409 -12.37 23.24 12.98
N THR A 410 -12.06 24.13 13.93
CA THR A 410 -10.71 24.28 14.47
C THR A 410 -10.51 23.51 15.78
N MET A 411 -11.52 22.76 16.22
CA MET A 411 -11.55 22.02 17.48
C MET A 411 -11.54 20.52 17.19
N GLU A 412 -10.51 20.08 16.48
CA GLU A 412 -10.33 18.70 16.04
C GLU A 412 -8.84 18.36 16.03
N GLU A 413 -8.49 17.16 16.47
CA GLU A 413 -7.12 16.64 16.44
C GLU A 413 -7.15 15.12 16.36
N ILE A 414 -6.15 14.56 15.67
CA ILE A 414 -5.96 13.12 15.49
C ILE A 414 -4.53 12.76 15.88
N SER A 415 -4.36 11.57 16.46
CA SER A 415 -3.07 11.00 16.83
C SER A 415 -3.02 9.55 16.36
N TYR A 416 -1.95 9.23 15.64
CA TYR A 416 -1.80 7.97 14.92
C TYR A 416 -1.13 6.90 15.77
N ALA A 417 -1.58 5.65 15.61
CA ALA A 417 -0.94 4.51 16.25
C ALA A 417 0.45 4.21 15.64
N GLY A 418 1.35 3.71 16.49
CA GLY A 418 2.69 3.28 16.09
C GLY A 418 2.66 2.12 15.08
N TYR A 419 3.66 2.05 14.21
CA TYR A 419 3.78 0.96 13.22
C TYR A 419 3.93 -0.42 13.89
N ASP A 420 4.66 -0.47 14.99
CA ASP A 420 4.90 -1.63 15.85
C ASP A 420 3.71 -2.01 16.76
N GLY A 421 2.56 -1.34 16.58
CA GLY A 421 1.40 -1.52 17.43
C GLY A 421 1.44 -0.73 18.74
N GLY A 422 2.41 0.18 18.90
CA GLY A 422 2.47 1.15 19.98
C GLY A 422 1.22 2.04 20.04
N TRP A 423 0.85 2.46 21.26
CA TRP A 423 -0.29 3.33 21.49
C TRP A 423 -0.05 4.75 20.95
N PRO A 424 -1.06 5.40 20.37
CA PRO A 424 -0.94 6.79 19.93
C PRO A 424 -0.74 7.74 21.12
N LYS A 425 -0.19 8.92 20.84
CA LYS A 425 -0.12 10.02 21.81
C LYS A 425 -1.54 10.39 22.25
N GLN A 426 -1.79 10.40 23.56
CA GLN A 426 -3.08 10.84 24.13
C GLN A 426 -3.39 12.29 23.74
N LEU A 427 -4.65 12.58 23.45
CA LEU A 427 -5.12 13.91 23.10
C LEU A 427 -5.99 14.49 24.20
N LYS A 428 -5.80 15.78 24.48
CA LYS A 428 -6.60 16.53 25.46
C LYS A 428 -6.96 17.90 24.91
N GLY A 429 -8.25 18.15 24.74
CA GLY A 429 -8.79 19.43 24.27
C GLY A 429 -9.52 20.18 25.38
N ALA A 430 -9.46 21.52 25.37
CA ALA A 430 -10.18 22.37 26.34
C ALA A 430 -10.60 23.71 25.70
N PHE A 431 -11.89 23.83 25.39
CA PHE A 431 -12.42 24.86 24.49
C PHE A 431 -13.54 25.70 25.13
N CYS A 432 -13.74 26.91 24.61
CA CYS A 432 -14.98 27.66 24.81
C CYS A 432 -15.80 27.58 23.54
N VAL A 433 -16.93 26.87 23.60
CA VAL A 433 -17.72 26.54 22.42
C VAL A 433 -18.91 27.52 22.33
N PRO A 434 -19.02 28.30 21.24
CA PRO A 434 -20.15 29.21 21.01
C PRO A 434 -21.37 28.46 20.46
N ARG A 435 -22.54 29.14 20.40
CA ARG A 435 -23.76 28.60 19.77
C ARG A 435 -23.64 28.32 18.27
N LYS A 436 -22.77 29.07 17.58
CA LYS A 436 -22.51 28.90 16.15
C LYS A 436 -21.01 28.80 15.92
N LEU A 437 -20.55 27.66 15.44
CA LEU A 437 -19.17 27.41 15.06
C LEU A 437 -18.90 28.06 13.69
N SER A 438 -17.67 28.55 13.51
CA SER A 438 -17.20 29.10 12.24
C SER A 438 -16.18 28.14 11.64
N GLY A 439 -16.46 27.60 10.46
CA GLY A 439 -15.54 26.70 9.78
C GLY A 439 -14.49 27.41 8.93
N ARG A 440 -13.37 26.74 8.69
CA ARG A 440 -12.34 27.17 7.74
C ARG A 440 -12.50 26.43 6.42
N LYS A 441 -12.21 27.09 5.29
CA LYS A 441 -12.23 26.44 3.97
C LYS A 441 -11.08 25.44 3.80
N ILE A 442 -9.96 25.69 4.48
CA ILE A 442 -8.74 24.89 4.41
C ILE A 442 -8.29 24.60 5.84
N ILE A 443 -7.96 23.35 6.10
CA ILE A 443 -7.29 22.92 7.32
C ILE A 443 -5.87 22.46 6.94
N PRO A 444 -4.82 22.88 7.67
CA PRO A 444 -3.49 22.32 7.48
C PRO A 444 -3.51 20.82 7.75
N ASP A 445 -2.72 20.07 6.98
CA ASP A 445 -2.46 18.66 7.29
C ASP A 445 -1.83 18.55 8.69
N PRO A 446 -2.10 17.45 9.42
CA PRO A 446 -1.44 17.21 10.70
C PRO A 446 0.08 17.18 10.53
N GLU A 447 0.81 17.61 11.54
CA GLU A 447 2.29 17.61 11.55
C GLU A 447 2.85 16.19 11.34
N PHE A 448 2.13 15.17 11.82
CA PHE A 448 2.48 13.78 11.65
C PHE A 448 1.80 13.19 10.41
N PHE A 449 2.59 12.67 9.49
CA PHE A 449 2.11 11.93 8.33
C PHE A 449 2.19 10.43 8.61
N ARG A 450 1.24 9.68 8.06
CA ARG A 450 1.23 8.21 8.14
C ARG A 450 1.35 7.66 6.72
N PHE A 451 2.41 6.91 6.45
CA PHE A 451 2.67 6.34 5.12
C PHE A 451 2.15 4.90 5.05
N ASP A 452 0.83 4.75 4.96
CA ASP A 452 0.15 3.45 5.00
C ASP A 452 0.69 2.47 3.95
N GLU A 453 0.98 2.91 2.73
CA GLU A 453 1.50 2.04 1.67
C GLU A 453 2.87 1.46 2.02
N ARG A 454 3.77 2.26 2.60
CA ARG A 454 5.08 1.78 3.07
C ARG A 454 4.95 0.86 4.27
N ARG A 455 4.07 1.18 5.23
CA ARG A 455 3.77 0.29 6.36
C ARG A 455 3.24 -1.06 5.89
N GLU A 456 2.34 -1.11 4.90
CA GLU A 456 1.82 -2.37 4.37
C GLU A 456 2.88 -3.17 3.61
N PHE A 457 3.74 -2.50 2.84
CA PHE A 457 4.92 -3.14 2.25
C PHE A 457 5.81 -3.80 3.31
N CYS A 458 6.10 -3.07 4.39
CA CYS A 458 6.94 -3.53 5.48
C CYS A 458 6.34 -4.66 6.34
N LYS A 459 5.01 -4.81 6.36
CA LYS A 459 4.36 -5.97 6.97
C LYS A 459 4.39 -7.20 6.06
N LYS A 460 4.44 -6.98 4.74
CA LYS A 460 4.34 -8.04 3.74
C LYS A 460 5.70 -8.64 3.40
N PHE A 461 6.75 -7.84 3.41
CA PHE A 461 8.08 -8.24 2.95
C PHE A 461 9.16 -7.98 4.01
N ASP A 462 9.95 -9.01 4.28
CA ASP A 462 11.14 -8.94 5.13
C ASP A 462 12.38 -8.50 4.31
N GLY A 463 13.51 -8.27 5.00
CA GLY A 463 14.79 -7.94 4.36
C GLY A 463 15.02 -6.44 4.11
N TYR A 464 14.12 -5.59 4.61
CA TYR A 464 14.17 -4.13 4.50
C TYR A 464 14.31 -3.42 5.86
N PRO A 465 15.23 -3.82 6.76
CA PRO A 465 15.26 -3.33 8.15
C PRO A 465 15.41 -1.81 8.27
N GLU A 466 16.19 -1.18 7.39
CA GLU A 466 16.38 0.28 7.40
C GLU A 466 15.15 1.01 6.85
N PHE A 467 14.59 0.50 5.76
CA PHE A 467 13.40 1.07 5.13
C PHE A 467 12.11 0.81 5.92
N CYS A 468 12.11 -0.19 6.80
CA CYS A 468 10.96 -0.55 7.62
C CYS A 468 11.16 -0.26 9.10
N ASP A 469 12.18 0.54 9.44
CA ASP A 469 12.42 1.00 10.80
C ASP A 469 11.20 1.79 11.31
N PRO A 470 10.59 1.41 12.45
CA PRO A 470 9.44 2.11 13.01
C PRO A 470 9.65 3.61 13.23
N ALA A 471 10.89 4.08 13.40
CA ALA A 471 11.22 5.49 13.55
C ALA A 471 11.10 6.30 12.25
N TYR A 472 11.26 5.65 11.10
CA TYR A 472 11.35 6.31 9.78
C TYR A 472 10.33 5.78 8.75
N VAL A 473 9.53 4.77 9.09
CA VAL A 473 8.57 4.12 8.16
C VAL A 473 7.53 5.10 7.60
N ASP A 474 7.25 6.21 8.28
CA ASP A 474 6.32 7.25 7.84
C ASP A 474 7.00 8.44 7.14
N ASP A 475 8.32 8.40 6.95
CA ASP A 475 9.03 9.46 6.22
C ASP A 475 8.55 9.56 4.78
N LYS A 476 8.29 10.79 4.34
CA LYS A 476 7.81 11.07 2.99
C LYS A 476 8.91 10.88 1.96
N LEU A 477 8.64 10.06 0.96
CA LEU A 477 9.45 9.99 -0.27
C LEU A 477 9.13 11.21 -1.15
N LYS A 478 10.10 12.12 -1.29
CA LYS A 478 9.93 13.39 -2.02
C LYS A 478 11.00 13.55 -3.09
N THR A 479 10.59 14.10 -4.23
CA THR A 479 11.49 14.56 -5.28
C THR A 479 12.09 15.91 -4.94
N VAL A 480 13.25 16.19 -5.55
CA VAL A 480 13.92 17.49 -5.48
C VAL A 480 13.68 18.24 -6.80
N GLY A 481 13.29 19.51 -6.71
CA GLY A 481 13.13 20.37 -7.88
C GLY A 481 14.46 20.56 -8.63
N VAL A 482 14.39 21.07 -9.87
CA VAL A 482 15.61 21.34 -10.65
C VAL A 482 16.47 22.38 -9.90
N ALA A 483 17.65 21.96 -9.44
CA ALA A 483 18.57 22.82 -8.69
C ALA A 483 19.26 23.85 -9.61
N ASP A 484 19.65 23.43 -10.82
CA ASP A 484 20.25 24.28 -11.83
C ASP A 484 19.22 24.72 -12.88
N LYS A 485 18.85 26.00 -12.85
CA LYS A 485 17.88 26.58 -13.78
C LYS A 485 18.34 26.51 -15.24
N VAL A 486 19.64 26.42 -15.52
CA VAL A 486 20.17 26.28 -16.90
C VAL A 486 19.74 24.96 -17.51
N LEU A 487 19.60 23.91 -16.70
CA LEU A 487 19.16 22.59 -17.14
C LEU A 487 17.64 22.46 -17.24
N GLN A 488 16.87 23.50 -16.92
CA GLN A 488 15.41 23.43 -16.96
C GLN A 488 14.92 23.07 -18.37
N GLY A 489 14.21 21.95 -18.50
CA GLY A 489 13.71 21.45 -19.79
C GLY A 489 14.78 20.73 -20.64
N HIS A 490 15.97 20.46 -20.09
CA HIS A 490 16.99 19.70 -20.79
C HIS A 490 16.54 18.25 -21.07
N ALA A 491 16.89 17.74 -22.25
CA ALA A 491 16.47 16.42 -22.73
C ALA A 491 16.88 15.26 -21.81
N ILE A 492 17.94 15.43 -21.01
CA ILE A 492 18.39 14.43 -20.03
C ILE A 492 17.28 14.00 -19.05
N PHE A 493 16.36 14.90 -18.70
CA PHE A 493 15.26 14.60 -17.77
C PHE A 493 14.13 13.82 -18.45
N ASP A 494 14.12 13.79 -19.79
CA ASP A 494 13.22 13.00 -20.62
C ASP A 494 13.84 11.66 -21.06
N THR A 495 15.15 11.47 -20.84
CA THR A 495 15.84 10.21 -21.09
C THR A 495 15.38 9.12 -20.10
N PRO A 496 14.97 7.92 -20.58
CA PRO A 496 14.64 6.79 -19.72
C PRO A 496 15.81 6.40 -18.82
N LEU A 497 15.55 6.26 -17.51
CA LEU A 497 16.50 5.80 -16.51
C LEU A 497 16.11 4.41 -16.04
N ILE A 498 16.95 3.44 -16.37
CA ILE A 498 16.77 2.02 -16.13
C ILE A 498 17.58 1.65 -14.89
N ILE A 499 16.93 1.08 -13.88
CA ILE A 499 17.60 0.50 -12.71
C ILE A 499 17.46 -1.01 -12.79
N VAL A 500 18.59 -1.71 -12.74
CA VAL A 500 18.65 -3.18 -12.69
C VAL A 500 19.03 -3.60 -11.27
N PRO A 501 18.07 -4.09 -10.45
CA PRO A 501 18.32 -4.45 -9.06
C PRO A 501 19.29 -5.62 -8.92
N GLY A 502 20.07 -5.57 -7.84
CA GLY A 502 20.79 -6.73 -7.31
C GLY A 502 19.93 -7.50 -6.29
N LEU A 503 20.57 -8.42 -5.57
CA LEU A 503 19.92 -9.21 -4.50
C LEU A 503 19.90 -8.49 -3.14
N ASN A 504 20.64 -7.39 -2.99
CA ASN A 504 20.71 -6.64 -1.74
C ASN A 504 19.57 -5.60 -1.66
N HIS A 505 18.55 -5.93 -0.87
CA HIS A 505 17.32 -5.15 -0.74
C HIS A 505 17.58 -3.73 -0.19
N ASN A 506 18.42 -3.59 0.84
CA ASN A 506 18.77 -2.26 1.39
C ASN A 506 19.56 -1.43 0.37
N ALA A 507 20.47 -2.07 -0.37
CA ALA A 507 21.22 -1.37 -1.41
C ALA A 507 20.29 -0.84 -2.50
N LEU A 508 19.30 -1.63 -2.93
CA LEU A 508 18.27 -1.18 -3.88
C LEU A 508 17.51 0.03 -3.34
N VAL A 509 17.01 -0.03 -2.10
CA VAL A 509 16.28 1.11 -1.49
C VAL A 509 17.12 2.39 -1.56
N ARG A 510 18.40 2.34 -1.16
CA ARG A 510 19.27 3.51 -1.20
C ARG A 510 19.56 4.00 -2.63
N THR A 511 19.64 3.09 -3.61
CA THR A 511 19.69 3.45 -5.04
C THR A 511 18.42 4.20 -5.45
N LEU A 512 17.24 3.73 -5.04
CA LEU A 512 15.96 4.39 -5.36
C LEU A 512 15.84 5.75 -4.68
N GLU A 513 16.26 5.88 -3.42
CA GLU A 513 16.28 7.14 -2.68
C GLU A 513 17.20 8.17 -3.33
N THR A 514 18.46 7.80 -3.62
CA THR A 514 19.40 8.71 -4.29
C THR A 514 18.99 9.05 -5.71
N THR A 515 18.25 8.17 -6.39
CA THR A 515 17.61 8.45 -7.68
C THR A 515 16.47 9.46 -7.55
N LEU A 516 15.59 9.29 -6.55
CA LEU A 516 14.48 10.21 -6.29
C LEU A 516 14.97 11.61 -5.91
N MET A 517 16.15 11.69 -5.29
CA MET A 517 16.80 12.94 -4.89
C MET A 517 17.52 13.66 -6.04
N GLN A 518 17.63 13.07 -7.24
CA GLN A 518 18.30 13.72 -8.37
C GLN A 518 17.53 14.98 -8.81
N PRO A 519 18.16 16.17 -8.82
CA PRO A 519 17.47 17.41 -9.18
C PRO A 519 16.89 17.36 -10.60
N GLY A 520 15.58 17.53 -10.73
CA GLY A 520 14.89 17.51 -12.03
C GLY A 520 14.46 16.14 -12.54
N ILE A 521 14.64 15.08 -11.74
CA ILE A 521 14.19 13.74 -12.09
C ILE A 521 12.68 13.70 -12.35
N LYS A 522 12.27 13.04 -13.44
CA LYS A 522 10.87 12.72 -13.73
C LYS A 522 10.64 11.26 -13.36
N GLN A 523 9.90 11.01 -12.28
CA GLN A 523 9.64 9.65 -11.77
C GLN A 523 9.06 8.70 -12.84
N ASN A 524 8.21 9.22 -13.75
CA ASN A 524 7.63 8.46 -14.86
C ASN A 524 8.64 7.99 -15.92
N ASN A 525 9.86 8.52 -15.92
CA ASN A 525 10.95 8.10 -16.82
C ASN A 525 11.92 7.13 -16.15
N VAL A 526 11.77 6.90 -14.84
CA VAL A 526 12.51 5.87 -14.12
C VAL A 526 11.76 4.55 -14.22
N ILE A 527 12.46 3.49 -14.60
CA ILE A 527 11.93 2.13 -14.63
C ILE A 527 12.84 1.17 -13.87
N ILE A 528 12.22 0.36 -13.01
CA ILE A 528 12.89 -0.72 -12.30
C ILE A 528 12.64 -2.02 -13.07
N MET A 529 13.70 -2.64 -13.60
CA MET A 529 13.62 -3.89 -14.35
C MET A 529 14.01 -5.05 -13.42
N TRP A 530 13.04 -5.83 -12.94
CA TRP A 530 13.23 -6.75 -11.83
C TRP A 530 13.02 -8.21 -12.24
N ASP A 531 13.75 -9.15 -11.62
CA ASP A 531 13.59 -10.59 -11.83
C ASP A 531 12.23 -11.05 -11.26
N GLU A 532 11.43 -11.76 -12.06
CA GLU A 532 10.07 -12.22 -11.71
C GLU A 532 9.97 -13.00 -10.38
N LYS A 533 11.08 -13.55 -9.87
CA LYS A 533 11.12 -14.21 -8.55
C LYS A 533 11.09 -13.25 -7.36
N PHE A 534 11.29 -11.95 -7.57
CA PHE A 534 11.30 -10.92 -6.54
C PHE A 534 10.20 -9.87 -6.78
N PRO A 535 8.91 -10.28 -6.70
CA PRO A 535 7.77 -9.38 -6.94
C PRO A 535 7.69 -8.19 -5.99
N GLU A 536 8.36 -8.25 -4.84
CA GLU A 536 8.52 -7.12 -3.92
C GLU A 536 9.17 -5.90 -4.59
N HIS A 537 10.07 -6.09 -5.56
CA HIS A 537 10.69 -4.98 -6.28
C HIS A 537 9.68 -4.16 -7.09
N ALA A 538 8.59 -4.79 -7.57
CA ALA A 538 7.52 -4.10 -8.27
C ALA A 538 6.71 -3.18 -7.34
N GLU A 539 6.40 -3.68 -6.13
CA GLU A 539 5.69 -2.92 -5.11
C GLU A 539 6.56 -1.79 -4.55
N LEU A 540 7.85 -2.06 -4.34
CA LEU A 540 8.83 -1.06 -3.95
C LEU A 540 8.92 0.06 -5.00
N ALA A 541 9.07 -0.28 -6.29
CA ALA A 541 9.09 0.71 -7.37
C ALA A 541 7.85 1.62 -7.36
N LYS A 542 6.67 1.04 -7.09
CA LYS A 542 5.41 1.77 -6.99
C LYS A 542 5.38 2.75 -5.80
N LEU A 543 5.96 2.39 -4.65
CA LEU A 543 6.07 3.29 -3.50
C LEU A 543 6.89 4.55 -3.83
N PHE A 544 7.93 4.39 -4.65
CA PHE A 544 8.76 5.50 -5.14
C PHE A 544 8.14 6.26 -6.33
N GLY A 545 6.96 5.85 -6.81
CA GLY A 545 6.32 6.43 -7.99
C GLY A 545 7.01 6.11 -9.32
N PHE A 546 7.89 5.10 -9.35
CA PHE A 546 8.61 4.68 -10.54
C PHE A 546 7.82 3.64 -11.35
N LYS A 547 8.11 3.54 -12.65
CA LYS A 547 7.63 2.42 -13.48
C LYS A 547 8.39 1.15 -13.11
N ASN A 548 7.84 0.01 -13.47
CA ASN A 548 8.53 -1.27 -13.33
C ASN A 548 8.17 -2.22 -14.46
N ALA A 549 9.06 -3.17 -14.75
CA ALA A 549 8.80 -4.29 -15.65
C ALA A 549 9.49 -5.56 -15.13
N SER A 550 8.80 -6.68 -15.24
CA SER A 550 9.31 -7.99 -14.86
C SER A 550 10.21 -8.55 -15.97
N LEU A 551 11.29 -9.20 -15.58
CA LEU A 551 12.23 -9.90 -16.44
C LEU A 551 12.17 -11.41 -16.16
N PRO A 552 12.47 -12.26 -17.17
CA PRO A 552 12.62 -13.69 -16.96
C PRO A 552 13.66 -14.00 -15.90
N SER A 553 13.40 -14.98 -15.03
CA SER A 553 14.30 -15.25 -13.91
C SER A 553 15.67 -15.80 -14.35
N SER A 554 16.72 -15.43 -13.62
CA SER A 554 18.09 -15.91 -13.82
C SER A 554 18.88 -15.90 -12.50
N THR A 555 19.82 -16.85 -12.38
CA THR A 555 20.76 -16.91 -11.26
C THR A 555 21.98 -16.03 -11.46
N LYS A 556 22.16 -15.44 -12.64
CA LYS A 556 23.29 -14.56 -12.96
C LYS A 556 22.79 -13.16 -13.26
N TYR A 557 23.29 -12.20 -12.50
CA TYR A 557 22.99 -10.78 -12.75
C TYR A 557 23.31 -10.32 -14.18
N MET A 558 24.36 -10.86 -14.81
CA MET A 558 24.67 -10.47 -16.20
C MET A 558 23.59 -10.89 -17.20
N GLU A 559 22.94 -12.03 -16.98
CA GLU A 559 21.79 -12.41 -17.80
C GLU A 559 20.59 -11.48 -17.53
N GLN A 560 20.37 -11.08 -16.26
CA GLN A 560 19.36 -10.07 -15.93
C GLN A 560 19.64 -8.72 -16.58
N MET A 561 20.89 -8.25 -16.57
CA MET A 561 21.31 -7.05 -17.27
C MET A 561 21.01 -7.16 -18.77
N GLY A 562 21.38 -8.28 -19.42
CA GLY A 562 21.08 -8.51 -20.83
C GLY A 562 19.58 -8.47 -21.14
N HIS A 563 18.74 -9.09 -20.30
CA HIS A 563 17.28 -9.00 -20.42
C HIS A 563 16.78 -7.56 -20.28
N ALA A 564 17.28 -6.81 -19.30
CA ALA A 564 16.90 -5.42 -19.06
C ALA A 564 17.25 -4.50 -20.23
N LEU A 565 18.47 -4.62 -20.78
CA LEU A 565 18.91 -3.81 -21.92
C LEU A 565 18.06 -4.11 -23.15
N LYS A 566 17.81 -5.39 -23.45
CA LYS A 566 16.95 -5.80 -24.56
C LYS A 566 15.53 -5.26 -24.41
N GLU A 567 14.94 -5.42 -23.23
CA GLU A 567 13.56 -5.01 -22.99
C GLU A 567 13.40 -3.49 -22.94
N SER A 568 14.44 -2.76 -22.55
CA SER A 568 14.40 -1.29 -22.52
C SER A 568 14.14 -0.66 -23.89
N VAL A 569 14.72 -1.23 -24.96
CA VAL A 569 14.52 -0.75 -26.34
C VAL A 569 13.08 -1.01 -26.80
N ASN A 570 12.47 -2.10 -26.33
CA ASN A 570 11.07 -2.43 -26.62
C ASN A 570 10.10 -1.50 -25.89
N ILE A 571 10.36 -1.21 -24.62
CA ILE A 571 9.51 -0.37 -23.78
C ILE A 571 9.58 1.11 -24.21
N PHE A 572 10.76 1.58 -24.62
CA PHE A 572 10.98 2.97 -25.04
C PHE A 572 11.46 3.04 -26.50
N PRO A 573 10.61 2.70 -27.48
CA PRO A 573 11.03 2.64 -28.89
C PRO A 573 11.38 4.01 -29.47
N SER A 574 10.87 5.11 -28.89
CA SER A 574 11.14 6.47 -29.33
C SER A 574 12.32 7.15 -28.61
N ALA A 575 12.96 6.47 -27.64
CA ALA A 575 14.08 7.06 -26.91
C ALA A 575 15.38 6.94 -27.70
N ASP A 576 16.11 8.05 -27.84
CA ASP A 576 17.41 8.11 -28.52
C ASP A 576 18.58 7.75 -27.60
N HIS A 577 18.36 7.83 -26.28
CA HIS A 577 19.35 7.56 -25.25
C HIS A 577 18.72 6.80 -24.09
N PHE A 578 19.57 6.15 -23.31
CA PHE A 578 19.18 5.45 -22.10
C PHE A 578 20.21 5.72 -21.00
N ILE A 579 19.74 5.90 -19.77
CA ILE A 579 20.59 5.91 -18.58
C ILE A 579 20.43 4.54 -17.91
N VAL A 580 21.52 3.84 -17.64
CA VAL A 580 21.50 2.53 -16.96
C VAL A 580 22.23 2.66 -15.64
N VAL A 581 21.54 2.31 -14.56
CA VAL A 581 22.06 2.22 -13.20
C VAL A 581 22.09 0.76 -12.79
N GLU A 582 23.31 0.28 -12.54
CA GLU A 582 23.58 -1.08 -12.09
C GLU A 582 23.29 -1.28 -10.59
N GLU A 583 23.33 -2.53 -10.13
CA GLU A 583 23.14 -2.88 -8.73
C GLU A 583 24.11 -2.16 -7.79
N GLU A 584 23.64 -1.88 -6.57
CA GLU A 584 24.44 -1.37 -5.44
C GLU A 584 25.07 0.02 -5.66
N LEU A 585 24.59 0.81 -6.62
CA LEU A 585 25.05 2.17 -6.87
C LEU A 585 24.25 3.21 -6.07
N LEU A 586 24.96 4.15 -5.44
CA LEU A 586 24.39 5.41 -4.96
C LEU A 586 24.73 6.51 -5.95
N LEU A 587 23.74 7.31 -6.33
CA LEU A 587 23.93 8.41 -7.27
C LEU A 587 24.43 9.66 -6.55
N ALA A 588 25.48 10.29 -7.08
CA ALA A 588 25.94 11.59 -6.60
C ALA A 588 24.87 12.68 -6.79
N PRO A 589 24.86 13.76 -6.00
CA PRO A 589 23.91 14.86 -6.17
C PRO A 589 23.95 15.54 -7.55
N ASP A 590 25.09 15.47 -8.24
CA ASP A 590 25.31 16.05 -9.56
C ASP A 590 25.29 15.02 -10.71
N PHE A 591 24.86 13.77 -10.47
CA PHE A 591 24.87 12.70 -11.48
C PHE A 591 24.13 13.07 -12.76
N LEU A 592 22.86 13.51 -12.68
CA LEU A 592 22.13 13.94 -13.88
C LEU A 592 22.70 15.21 -14.51
N SER A 593 23.22 16.14 -13.69
CA SER A 593 23.84 17.38 -14.19
C SER A 593 25.12 17.09 -14.99
N PHE A 594 25.95 16.16 -14.51
CA PHE A 594 27.13 15.70 -15.21
C PHE A 594 26.78 15.08 -16.57
N LEU A 595 25.80 14.16 -16.59
CA LEU A 595 25.34 13.55 -17.83
C LEU A 595 24.73 14.58 -18.80
N ALA A 596 24.03 15.59 -18.26
CA ALA A 596 23.46 16.68 -19.05
C ALA A 596 24.54 17.50 -19.76
N GLN A 597 25.60 17.85 -19.04
CA GLN A 597 26.71 18.63 -19.60
C GLN A 597 27.45 17.84 -20.70
N CYS A 598 27.68 16.54 -20.51
CA CYS A 598 28.31 15.67 -21.53
C CYS A 598 27.40 15.36 -22.74
N PHE A 599 26.09 15.64 -22.65
CA PHE A 599 25.09 15.20 -23.63
C PHE A 599 25.36 15.73 -25.04
N SER A 600 25.76 17.01 -25.16
CA SER A 600 26.04 17.63 -26.45
C SER A 600 27.27 17.03 -27.13
N THR A 601 28.36 16.83 -26.38
CA THR A 601 29.59 16.20 -26.88
C THR A 601 29.31 14.77 -27.33
N LEU A 602 28.59 13.97 -26.51
CA LEU A 602 28.21 12.61 -26.87
C LEU A 602 27.46 12.58 -28.21
N ASN A 603 26.51 13.48 -28.45
CA ASN A 603 25.72 13.48 -29.68
C ASN A 603 26.48 13.97 -30.90
N SER A 604 27.43 14.88 -30.71
CA SER A 604 28.18 15.49 -31.80
C SER A 604 29.28 14.58 -32.32
N ASP A 605 29.88 13.74 -31.45
CA ASP A 605 30.96 12.83 -31.82
C ASP A 605 30.44 11.41 -32.14
N PRO A 606 30.59 10.91 -33.39
CA PRO A 606 30.18 9.56 -33.75
C PRO A 606 31.06 8.46 -33.13
N THR A 607 32.27 8.78 -32.68
CA THR A 607 33.20 7.82 -32.05
C THR A 607 32.93 7.59 -30.57
N LEU A 608 32.10 8.43 -29.95
CA LEU A 608 31.64 8.24 -28.57
C LEU A 608 30.38 7.39 -28.52
N LEU A 609 30.39 6.30 -27.76
CA LEU A 609 29.21 5.44 -27.57
C LEU A 609 28.38 5.80 -26.34
N ALA A 610 29.06 6.19 -25.26
CA ALA A 610 28.44 6.42 -23.98
C ALA A 610 29.22 7.42 -23.11
N VAL A 611 28.61 7.80 -21.99
CA VAL A 611 29.22 8.51 -20.87
C VAL A 611 29.07 7.61 -19.65
N SER A 612 30.17 7.15 -19.06
CA SER A 612 30.16 6.47 -17.76
C SER A 612 30.35 7.47 -16.63
N SER A 613 29.70 7.22 -15.50
CA SER A 613 29.85 8.02 -14.28
C SER A 613 30.91 7.47 -13.32
N TRP A 614 31.67 6.47 -13.74
CA TRP A 614 32.63 5.75 -12.90
C TRP A 614 34.04 5.82 -13.46
N ASN A 615 34.98 6.26 -12.62
CA ASN A 615 36.40 6.19 -12.91
C ASN A 615 37.03 4.96 -12.26
N PHE A 616 37.64 4.03 -13.01
CA PHE A 616 38.36 2.87 -12.43
C PHE A 616 39.44 3.27 -11.42
N ASN A 617 40.18 4.34 -11.72
CA ASN A 617 41.26 4.89 -10.91
C ASN A 617 40.82 6.09 -10.05
N GLY A 618 39.52 6.22 -9.77
CA GLY A 618 38.91 7.28 -8.96
C GLY A 618 39.20 7.19 -7.46
N PHE A 619 40.44 6.91 -7.05
CA PHE A 619 40.85 6.79 -5.65
C PHE A 619 41.21 8.16 -5.05
N GLU A 620 41.15 8.30 -3.72
CA GLU A 620 41.44 9.56 -3.01
C GLU A 620 42.77 10.23 -3.38
N LYS A 621 43.80 9.43 -3.71
CA LYS A 621 45.12 9.92 -4.09
C LYS A 621 45.26 10.23 -5.58
N THR A 622 44.43 9.62 -6.43
CA THR A 622 44.59 9.61 -7.89
C THR A 622 43.42 10.23 -8.65
N SER A 623 42.55 10.93 -7.92
CA SER A 623 41.36 11.60 -8.42
C SER A 623 40.97 12.73 -7.47
N GLY A 624 40.58 13.87 -8.01
CA GLY A 624 40.19 15.02 -7.18
C GLY A 624 39.66 16.23 -7.93
N ASN A 625 39.77 16.30 -9.26
CA ASN A 625 39.30 17.45 -10.02
C ASN A 625 37.90 17.19 -10.59
N ARG A 626 36.89 17.80 -9.99
CA ARG A 626 35.48 17.62 -10.39
C ARG A 626 35.16 18.20 -11.78
N GLY A 627 36.01 19.03 -12.38
CA GLY A 627 35.77 19.59 -13.71
C GLY A 627 36.26 18.70 -14.86
N ILE A 628 37.11 17.71 -14.60
CA ILE A 628 37.82 16.97 -15.65
C ILE A 628 37.00 15.78 -16.15
N VAL A 629 37.02 15.60 -17.47
CA VAL A 629 36.49 14.44 -18.17
C VAL A 629 37.57 13.90 -19.11
N TYR A 630 37.61 12.58 -19.25
CA TYR A 630 38.53 11.84 -20.08
C TYR A 630 37.78 11.08 -21.17
N ARG A 631 38.45 10.83 -22.30
CA ARG A 631 38.10 9.75 -23.23
C ARG A 631 38.89 8.50 -22.85
N VAL A 632 38.21 7.35 -22.85
CA VAL A 632 38.82 6.05 -22.55
C VAL A 632 38.31 4.98 -23.52
N GLU A 633 39.17 4.02 -23.86
CA GLU A 633 38.88 2.95 -24.83
C GLU A 633 38.03 1.81 -24.26
N GLU A 634 37.95 1.68 -22.93
CA GLU A 634 37.26 0.57 -22.28
C GLU A 634 35.95 1.03 -21.64
N PHE A 635 34.90 0.22 -21.78
CA PHE A 635 33.59 0.54 -21.21
C PHE A 635 33.58 0.33 -19.68
N PRO A 636 33.51 1.38 -18.84
CA PRO A 636 33.62 1.22 -17.39
C PRO A 636 32.34 0.70 -16.72
N GLY A 637 31.18 0.89 -17.36
CA GLY A 637 29.88 0.61 -16.77
C GLY A 637 29.51 1.58 -15.65
N MET A 638 28.78 1.08 -14.65
CA MET A 638 28.42 1.73 -13.39
C MET A 638 27.79 3.11 -13.53
N GLY A 639 26.52 3.16 -13.93
CA GLY A 639 25.78 4.42 -14.06
C GLY A 639 26.19 5.15 -15.34
N PHE A 640 25.62 4.77 -16.48
CA PHE A 640 26.05 5.29 -17.77
C PHE A 640 24.89 5.75 -18.66
N LEU A 641 25.14 6.80 -19.44
CA LEU A 641 24.29 7.27 -20.52
C LEU A 641 24.78 6.67 -21.84
N VAL A 642 23.92 5.99 -22.59
CA VAL A 642 24.28 5.32 -23.84
C VAL A 642 23.32 5.68 -24.97
N LYS A 643 23.86 5.82 -26.19
CA LYS A 643 23.06 6.02 -27.42
C LYS A 643 22.23 4.78 -27.73
N LYS A 644 21.02 4.94 -28.28
CA LYS A 644 20.18 3.81 -28.72
C LYS A 644 20.91 2.86 -29.67
N LYS A 645 21.67 3.40 -30.63
CA LYS A 645 22.45 2.58 -31.58
C LYS A 645 23.48 1.70 -30.84
N ALA A 646 24.22 2.28 -29.89
CA ALA A 646 25.18 1.57 -29.07
C ALA A 646 24.50 0.54 -28.15
N MET A 647 23.33 0.87 -27.60
CA MET A 647 22.51 -0.05 -26.81
C MET A 647 22.06 -1.28 -27.63
N ALA A 648 21.62 -1.06 -28.87
CA ALA A 648 21.21 -2.13 -29.77
C ALA A 648 22.40 -3.05 -30.10
N ALA A 649 23.55 -2.47 -30.47
CA ALA A 649 24.77 -3.22 -30.73
C ALA A 649 25.21 -4.04 -29.51
N LEU A 650 25.19 -3.44 -28.31
CA LEU A 650 25.48 -4.12 -27.04
C LEU A 650 24.55 -5.31 -26.80
N THR A 651 23.26 -5.15 -27.11
CA THR A 651 22.25 -6.20 -26.92
C THR A 651 22.49 -7.37 -27.88
N ASP A 652 22.83 -7.08 -29.14
CA ASP A 652 23.08 -8.10 -30.16
C ASP A 652 24.38 -8.89 -29.88
N SER A 653 25.41 -8.21 -29.36
CA SER A 653 26.71 -8.82 -29.03
C SER A 653 26.83 -9.28 -27.57
N PHE A 654 25.75 -9.19 -26.78
CA PHE A 654 25.81 -9.40 -25.33
C PHE A 654 26.40 -10.78 -24.93
N PRO A 655 26.03 -11.89 -25.60
CA PRO A 655 26.60 -13.21 -25.29
C PRO A 655 28.11 -13.34 -25.56
N GLN A 656 28.68 -12.50 -26.42
CA GLN A 656 30.10 -12.53 -26.80
C GLN A 656 30.95 -11.58 -25.96
N CYS A 657 30.49 -10.33 -25.77
CA CYS A 657 31.29 -9.27 -25.13
C CYS A 657 31.11 -9.15 -23.62
N CYS A 658 29.94 -9.51 -23.12
CA CYS A 658 29.36 -8.84 -21.95
C CYS A 658 28.82 -9.84 -20.90
N THR A 659 29.38 -11.06 -20.92
CA THR A 659 29.08 -12.13 -19.96
C THR A 659 29.71 -11.91 -18.59
N ASN A 660 30.81 -11.14 -18.53
CA ASN A 660 31.40 -10.63 -17.30
C ASN A 660 30.81 -9.27 -16.93
N ARG A 661 31.02 -8.82 -15.68
CA ARG A 661 30.58 -7.50 -15.22
C ARG A 661 31.20 -6.37 -16.06
N ALA A 662 30.48 -5.26 -16.21
CA ALA A 662 30.91 -4.12 -17.04
C ALA A 662 32.28 -3.58 -16.64
N TRP A 663 32.62 -3.63 -15.34
CA TRP A 663 33.92 -3.22 -14.83
C TRP A 663 35.11 -4.10 -15.25
N HIS A 664 34.89 -5.23 -15.92
CA HIS A 664 35.99 -5.93 -16.60
C HIS A 664 36.42 -5.22 -17.90
N GLY A 665 35.66 -4.22 -18.35
CA GLY A 665 35.90 -3.46 -19.58
C GLY A 665 35.30 -4.18 -20.78
N TRP A 666 33.99 -4.03 -20.99
CA TRP A 666 33.33 -4.60 -22.18
C TRP A 666 33.97 -4.06 -23.46
N LYS A 667 34.07 -4.95 -24.44
CA LYS A 667 34.59 -4.64 -25.78
C LYS A 667 33.54 -5.02 -26.82
N PHE A 668 33.16 -4.07 -27.65
CA PHE A 668 32.21 -4.30 -28.72
C PHE A 668 32.95 -4.86 -29.94
N GLU A 669 32.64 -6.08 -30.36
CA GLU A 669 33.13 -6.61 -31.65
C GLU A 669 32.23 -6.06 -32.77
N GLY A 670 32.83 -5.45 -33.80
CA GLY A 670 32.14 -5.11 -35.06
C GLY A 670 31.81 -3.62 -35.30
N GLU A 671 31.95 -2.75 -34.31
CA GLU A 671 32.04 -1.29 -34.56
C GLU A 671 33.52 -0.87 -34.56
N GLY A 672 33.87 0.18 -35.30
CA GLY A 672 35.24 0.68 -35.40
C GLY A 672 35.81 1.17 -34.06
N HIS A 673 36.90 1.92 -34.11
CA HIS A 673 37.46 2.60 -32.92
C HIS A 673 36.36 3.40 -32.19
N PHE A 674 36.13 3.08 -30.91
CA PHE A 674 35.12 3.73 -30.08
C PHE A 674 35.68 4.07 -28.70
N GLU A 675 35.12 5.11 -28.08
CA GLU A 675 35.54 5.57 -26.77
C GLU A 675 34.35 6.00 -25.91
N ILE A 676 34.62 6.14 -24.62
CA ILE A 676 33.64 6.46 -23.58
C ILE A 676 34.12 7.69 -22.83
N LEU A 677 33.20 8.62 -22.55
CA LEU A 677 33.51 9.73 -21.65
C LEU A 677 33.43 9.25 -20.19
N MET A 678 34.41 9.65 -19.40
CA MET A 678 34.55 9.24 -18.01
C MET A 678 35.06 10.41 -17.16
N PRO A 679 34.45 10.73 -16.01
CA PRO A 679 34.91 11.84 -15.17
C PRO A 679 36.22 11.48 -14.44
N ASP A 680 36.96 12.49 -13.98
CA ASP A 680 38.04 12.27 -13.02
C ASP A 680 37.50 11.85 -11.65
N VAL A 681 36.49 12.56 -11.14
CA VAL A 681 35.79 12.22 -9.90
C VAL A 681 34.48 11.52 -10.22
N SER A 682 34.30 10.29 -9.74
CA SER A 682 33.09 9.49 -10.00
C SER A 682 31.82 10.20 -9.53
N ARG A 683 30.74 10.05 -10.31
CA ARG A 683 29.37 10.53 -9.97
C ARG A 683 28.44 9.43 -9.48
N VAL A 684 29.01 8.27 -9.23
CA VAL A 684 28.35 7.17 -8.53
C VAL A 684 29.29 6.63 -7.48
N PHE A 685 28.73 6.20 -6.36
CA PHE A 685 29.44 5.43 -5.36
C PHE A 685 28.90 4.01 -5.38
N ARG A 686 29.78 3.03 -5.61
CA ARG A 686 29.41 1.62 -5.48
C ARG A 686 29.54 1.21 -4.03
N GLN A 687 28.47 0.70 -3.44
CA GLN A 687 28.49 0.21 -2.06
C GLN A 687 29.49 -0.96 -1.93
N PRO A 688 30.24 -1.06 -0.82
CA PRO A 688 31.21 -2.15 -0.63
C PRO A 688 30.52 -3.52 -0.67
N PHE A 689 31.02 -4.41 -1.51
CA PHE A 689 30.55 -5.79 -1.63
C PHE A 689 31.63 -6.75 -1.12
N HIS A 690 31.28 -7.64 -0.20
CA HIS A 690 32.14 -8.73 0.26
C HIS A 690 31.69 -10.04 -0.41
N GLY A 691 32.32 -10.39 -1.53
CA GLY A 691 32.13 -11.67 -2.19
C GLY A 691 33.30 -12.61 -1.93
N ILE A 692 33.02 -13.89 -1.67
CA ILE A 692 34.03 -14.95 -1.61
C ILE A 692 34.11 -15.56 -3.02
N GLY A 693 35.24 -15.40 -3.70
CA GLY A 693 35.40 -15.88 -5.07
C GLY A 693 36.85 -15.81 -5.57
N GLN A 694 37.12 -16.43 -6.72
CA GLN A 694 38.49 -16.49 -7.28
C GLN A 694 39.08 -15.12 -7.64
N GLU A 695 38.25 -14.08 -7.77
CA GLU A 695 38.65 -12.70 -8.10
C GLU A 695 38.68 -11.76 -6.88
N GLU A 696 38.65 -12.30 -5.66
CA GLU A 696 38.61 -11.54 -4.39
C GLU A 696 39.66 -10.43 -4.34
N VAL A 697 40.89 -10.69 -4.81
CA VAL A 697 41.99 -9.71 -4.82
C VAL A 697 41.68 -8.51 -5.73
N PHE A 698 41.25 -8.75 -6.97
CA PHE A 698 40.93 -7.69 -7.92
C PHE A 698 39.73 -6.86 -7.45
N MET A 699 38.69 -7.52 -6.95
CA MET A 699 37.49 -6.87 -6.43
C MET A 699 37.78 -6.05 -5.17
N THR A 700 38.65 -6.56 -4.29
CA THR A 700 39.14 -5.84 -3.10
C THR A 700 39.89 -4.58 -3.51
N ASP A 701 40.83 -4.70 -4.45
CA ASP A 701 41.59 -3.56 -4.95
C ASP A 701 40.71 -2.53 -5.65
N LEU A 702 39.67 -2.96 -6.36
CA LEU A 702 38.76 -2.07 -7.07
C LEU A 702 37.75 -1.37 -6.13
N PHE A 703 37.11 -2.09 -5.20
CA PHE A 703 35.96 -1.57 -4.46
C PHE A 703 36.18 -1.26 -2.99
N LEU A 704 37.17 -1.87 -2.34
CA LEU A 704 37.38 -1.69 -0.89
C LEU A 704 38.41 -0.60 -0.56
N ARG A 705 39.17 -0.13 -1.55
CA ARG A 705 40.05 1.03 -1.39
C ARG A 705 39.26 2.34 -1.33
N PRO A 706 39.67 3.33 -0.52
CA PRO A 706 39.00 4.64 -0.46
C PRO A 706 38.92 5.34 -1.82
N ARG A 707 37.74 5.86 -2.16
CA ARG A 707 37.42 6.46 -3.46
C ARG A 707 36.85 7.85 -3.33
N THR A 708 37.19 8.71 -4.29
CA THR A 708 36.62 10.06 -4.42
C THR A 708 35.30 9.98 -5.17
N THR A 709 34.22 10.45 -4.54
CA THR A 709 32.90 10.61 -5.18
C THR A 709 32.46 12.06 -5.08
N SER A 710 31.78 12.56 -6.10
CA SER A 710 31.19 13.89 -6.11
C SER A 710 30.04 13.96 -5.10
N LEU A 711 30.21 14.66 -3.97
CA LEU A 711 29.15 14.84 -2.96
C LEU A 711 28.70 16.31 -2.82
N GLU A 712 29.32 17.20 -3.57
CA GLU A 712 29.10 18.64 -3.54
C GLU A 712 28.13 19.09 -4.65
N GLN A 713 27.73 20.37 -4.62
CA GLN A 713 26.87 20.94 -5.67
C GLN A 713 27.50 20.84 -7.07
N PRO A 714 26.69 20.71 -8.14
CA PRO A 714 27.19 20.61 -9.50
C PRO A 714 28.18 21.72 -9.85
N SER A 715 29.28 21.34 -10.50
CA SER A 715 30.29 22.28 -11.00
C SER A 715 30.36 22.21 -12.54
N PRO A 716 30.67 23.31 -13.23
CA PRO A 716 30.87 23.30 -14.67
C PRO A 716 32.04 22.38 -15.06
N LEU A 717 31.83 21.54 -16.07
CA LEU A 717 32.89 20.72 -16.65
C LEU A 717 33.83 21.56 -17.50
N GLN A 718 35.11 21.22 -17.49
CA GLN A 718 36.17 21.94 -18.17
C GLN A 718 36.26 21.48 -19.62
N ASP A 719 36.22 22.45 -20.55
CA ASP A 719 36.56 22.30 -21.96
C ASP A 719 35.96 21.06 -22.65
N LEU A 720 34.64 20.88 -22.55
CA LEU A 720 33.94 19.77 -23.19
C LEU A 720 34.08 19.73 -24.72
N SER A 721 34.39 20.87 -25.34
CA SER A 721 34.68 20.98 -26.77
C SER A 721 35.94 20.24 -27.18
N SER A 722 36.96 20.19 -26.31
CA SER A 722 38.19 19.46 -26.63
C SER A 722 38.06 17.95 -26.50
N LEU A 723 36.92 17.43 -26.03
CA LEU A 723 36.67 15.99 -25.93
C LEU A 723 36.17 15.36 -27.23
N MET A 724 36.02 16.12 -28.31
CA MET A 724 35.78 15.58 -29.65
C MET A 724 37.04 14.88 -30.15
N GLU A 725 36.94 13.75 -30.86
CA GLU A 725 38.08 12.86 -31.20
C GLU A 725 39.33 13.63 -31.70
N ARG A 726 39.18 14.47 -32.73
CA ARG A 726 40.30 15.20 -33.33
C ARG A 726 40.86 16.25 -32.38
N GLU A 727 39.98 17.02 -31.76
CA GLU A 727 40.31 18.09 -30.83
C GLU A 727 41.01 17.53 -29.59
N TYR A 728 40.64 16.33 -29.14
CA TYR A 728 41.22 15.67 -27.98
C TYR A 728 42.65 15.23 -28.24
N GLU A 729 42.94 14.69 -29.42
CA GLU A 729 44.30 14.37 -29.84
C GLU A 729 45.19 15.62 -29.89
N MET A 730 44.67 16.74 -30.41
CA MET A 730 45.39 18.02 -30.42
C MET A 730 45.61 18.55 -29.00
N TYR A 731 44.57 18.52 -28.17
CA TYR A 731 44.61 18.93 -26.77
C TYR A 731 45.65 18.13 -25.97
N LEU A 732 45.64 16.80 -26.09
CA LEU A 732 46.59 15.93 -25.40
C LEU A 732 48.03 16.16 -25.85
N ASN A 733 48.29 16.29 -27.16
CA ASN A 733 49.64 16.59 -27.65
C ASN A 733 50.16 17.93 -27.12
N ASN A 734 49.33 18.98 -27.15
CA ASN A 734 49.70 20.29 -26.60
C ASN A 734 49.94 20.23 -25.09
N LEU A 735 49.09 19.52 -24.36
CA LEU A 735 49.20 19.40 -22.91
C LEU A 735 50.45 18.61 -22.52
N ILE A 736 50.72 17.46 -23.15
CA ILE A 736 51.90 16.62 -22.89
C ILE A 736 53.19 17.35 -23.26
N ALA A 737 53.23 18.05 -24.40
CA ALA A 737 54.40 18.82 -24.82
C ALA A 737 54.75 19.96 -23.84
N GLY A 738 53.76 20.47 -23.10
CA GLY A 738 53.96 21.47 -22.04
C GLY A 738 54.31 20.89 -20.67
N CYS A 739 54.36 19.56 -20.50
CA CYS A 739 54.65 18.93 -19.21
C CYS A 739 56.14 18.81 -18.92
N THR A 740 56.49 18.90 -17.65
CA THR A 740 57.84 18.58 -17.19
C THR A 740 58.07 17.08 -17.26
N VAL A 741 59.21 16.64 -17.80
CA VAL A 741 59.56 15.21 -17.84
C VAL A 741 60.04 14.77 -16.48
N PHE A 742 59.43 13.71 -15.94
CA PHE A 742 59.81 13.20 -14.62
C PHE A 742 61.09 12.35 -14.70
N PRO A 743 62.11 12.59 -13.85
CA PRO A 743 63.35 11.80 -13.84
C PRO A 743 63.11 10.33 -13.47
N THR A 744 63.53 9.42 -14.33
CA THR A 744 63.28 7.97 -14.20
C THR A 744 63.99 7.33 -12.99
N ALA A 745 65.12 7.88 -12.57
CA ALA A 745 65.86 7.44 -11.38
C ALA A 745 65.03 7.49 -10.09
N ASN A 746 64.08 8.42 -10.00
CA ASN A 746 63.27 8.65 -8.80
C ASN A 746 62.05 7.71 -8.70
N LEU A 747 61.79 6.88 -9.73
CA LEU A 747 60.69 5.90 -9.73
C LEU A 747 61.12 4.51 -9.26
N GLY A 748 62.42 4.18 -9.30
CA GLY A 748 62.91 2.80 -9.09
C GLY A 748 62.57 2.22 -7.71
N GLN A 749 62.68 3.01 -6.65
CA GLN A 749 62.34 2.57 -5.28
C GLN A 749 60.82 2.38 -5.10
N CYS A 750 60.01 3.20 -5.78
CA CYS A 750 58.56 3.08 -5.72
C CYS A 750 58.04 1.91 -6.56
N ILE A 751 58.61 1.68 -7.75
CA ILE A 751 58.29 0.51 -8.60
C ILE A 751 58.63 -0.80 -7.89
N SER A 752 59.74 -0.84 -7.15
CA SER A 752 60.10 -2.01 -6.33
C SER A 752 59.28 -2.15 -5.04
N GLY A 753 58.41 -1.18 -4.73
CA GLY A 753 57.55 -1.18 -3.54
C GLY A 753 58.29 -0.89 -2.23
N VAL A 754 59.51 -0.36 -2.31
CA VAL A 754 60.35 -0.01 -1.15
C VAL A 754 59.92 1.34 -0.56
N GLU A 755 59.59 2.30 -1.41
CA GLU A 755 59.18 3.65 -1.02
C GLU A 755 57.79 4.00 -1.57
N PRO A 756 57.05 4.93 -0.94
CA PRO A 756 55.81 5.48 -1.50
C PRO A 756 56.09 6.24 -2.81
N PRO A 757 55.03 6.58 -3.59
CA PRO A 757 55.19 7.45 -4.75
C PRO A 757 55.83 8.78 -4.37
N PRO A 758 56.64 9.37 -5.28
CA PRO A 758 57.35 10.61 -5.00
C PRO A 758 56.39 11.73 -4.64
N ASP A 759 56.76 12.57 -3.67
CA ASP A 759 56.00 13.77 -3.35
C ASP A 759 56.27 14.85 -4.42
N LEU A 760 55.21 15.22 -5.12
CA LEU A 760 55.20 16.19 -6.22
C LEU A 760 54.57 17.52 -5.81
N SER A 761 54.39 17.75 -4.49
CA SER A 761 53.77 18.97 -3.94
C SER A 761 54.48 20.27 -4.35
N THR A 762 55.79 20.22 -4.59
CA THR A 762 56.62 21.39 -4.97
C THR A 762 56.60 21.70 -6.46
N GLU A 763 56.29 20.71 -7.30
CA GLU A 763 56.08 20.92 -8.72
C GLU A 763 54.78 21.72 -8.92
N LYS A 764 54.63 22.49 -9.99
CA LYS A 764 53.35 23.21 -10.28
C LYS A 764 52.75 22.92 -11.66
N HIS A 765 53.49 22.20 -12.50
CA HIS A 765 53.07 21.88 -13.86
C HIS A 765 52.66 20.41 -13.97
N CYS A 766 52.04 20.06 -15.10
CA CYS A 766 51.79 18.66 -15.43
C CYS A 766 53.09 17.90 -15.62
N LEU A 767 53.06 16.58 -15.41
CA LEU A 767 54.24 15.72 -15.52
C LEU A 767 54.02 14.61 -16.55
N ALA A 768 55.06 14.32 -17.32
CA ALA A 768 55.10 13.20 -18.26
C ALA A 768 56.19 12.20 -17.87
N ILE A 769 55.81 10.93 -17.74
CA ILE A 769 56.70 9.80 -17.48
C ILE A 769 56.74 8.94 -18.74
N TYR A 770 57.94 8.82 -19.32
CA TYR A 770 58.17 8.03 -20.52
C TYR A 770 58.78 6.66 -20.19
N PHE A 771 58.27 5.59 -20.81
CA PHE A 771 58.77 4.23 -20.60
C PHE A 771 58.85 3.43 -21.90
N GLU A 772 59.78 2.48 -21.96
CA GLU A 772 59.93 1.61 -23.12
C GLU A 772 58.95 0.42 -23.07
N GLN A 773 58.44 0.04 -24.24
CA GLN A 773 57.57 -1.13 -24.43
C GLN A 773 58.18 -2.06 -25.49
N ALA A 774 57.99 -3.37 -25.34
CA ALA A 774 58.38 -4.31 -26.39
C ALA A 774 57.39 -4.37 -27.56
N SER A 775 56.12 -4.03 -27.31
CA SER A 775 55.04 -3.94 -28.31
C SER A 775 53.91 -3.05 -27.79
N SER A 776 52.94 -2.71 -28.64
CA SER A 776 51.72 -1.99 -28.24
C SER A 776 50.85 -2.74 -27.22
N LEU A 777 51.09 -4.04 -27.02
CA LEU A 777 50.40 -4.89 -26.03
C LEU A 777 51.27 -5.18 -24.80
N ASP A 778 52.50 -4.65 -24.72
CA ASP A 778 53.34 -4.76 -23.53
C ASP A 778 52.92 -3.71 -22.49
N PHE A 779 52.15 -4.14 -21.50
CA PHE A 779 51.68 -3.33 -20.38
C PHE A 779 52.44 -3.57 -19.08
N VAL A 780 53.51 -4.36 -19.07
CA VAL A 780 54.21 -4.75 -17.83
C VAL A 780 54.74 -3.52 -17.10
N ARG A 781 55.45 -2.65 -17.82
CA ARG A 781 56.02 -1.40 -17.29
C ARG A 781 54.95 -0.40 -16.88
N LEU A 782 53.86 -0.30 -17.64
CA LEU A 782 52.74 0.55 -17.29
C LEU A 782 52.09 0.08 -15.98
N GLY A 783 51.92 -1.23 -15.78
CA GLY A 783 51.38 -1.79 -14.54
C GLY A 783 52.27 -1.57 -13.33
N GLU A 784 53.59 -1.66 -13.50
CA GLU A 784 54.59 -1.34 -12.46
C GLU A 784 54.50 0.11 -11.99
N ILE A 785 54.52 1.06 -12.94
CA ILE A 785 54.38 2.48 -12.65
C ILE A 785 53.00 2.78 -12.05
N SER A 786 51.94 2.12 -12.56
CA SER A 786 50.59 2.26 -12.04
C SER A 786 50.49 1.86 -10.58
N ARG A 787 51.07 0.71 -10.19
CA ARG A 787 51.12 0.27 -8.78
C ARG A 787 51.87 1.25 -7.89
N CYS A 788 52.97 1.82 -8.37
CA CYS A 788 53.72 2.83 -7.64
C CYS A 788 52.84 4.02 -7.23
N PHE A 789 52.02 4.57 -8.15
CA PHE A 789 51.09 5.67 -7.84
C PHE A 789 49.80 5.22 -7.13
N GLY A 790 49.64 3.92 -6.85
CA GLY A 790 48.43 3.36 -6.28
C GLY A 790 47.25 3.35 -7.27
N LEU A 791 47.48 3.31 -8.57
CA LEU A 791 46.43 3.05 -9.56
C LEU A 791 46.05 1.57 -9.55
N LEU A 792 44.88 1.22 -10.11
CA LEU A 792 44.44 -0.16 -10.25
C LEU A 792 45.35 -0.89 -11.24
N SER A 793 46.07 -1.91 -10.76
CA SER A 793 46.95 -2.72 -11.59
C SER A 793 47.12 -4.12 -11.02
N ALA A 794 46.26 -5.04 -11.48
CA ALA A 794 46.38 -6.46 -11.20
C ALA A 794 47.36 -7.14 -12.17
N ARG A 795 48.11 -8.14 -11.67
CA ARG A 795 49.03 -8.91 -12.51
C ARG A 795 48.25 -9.64 -13.61
N ASN A 796 48.77 -9.62 -14.83
CA ASN A 796 48.15 -10.23 -16.03
C ASN A 796 46.82 -9.61 -16.49
N LEU A 797 46.41 -8.46 -15.95
CA LEU A 797 45.30 -7.68 -16.48
C LEU A 797 45.80 -6.40 -17.16
N ARG A 798 45.10 -5.99 -18.22
CA ARG A 798 45.37 -4.72 -18.90
C ARG A 798 45.07 -3.56 -17.93
N PRO A 799 45.98 -2.57 -17.78
CA PRO A 799 45.71 -1.36 -17.00
C PRO A 799 44.44 -0.65 -17.49
N LYS A 800 43.71 -0.01 -16.57
CA LYS A 800 42.44 0.67 -16.85
C LYS A 800 42.61 2.16 -17.16
N ASN A 801 41.62 2.75 -17.82
CA ASN A 801 41.57 4.16 -18.28
C ASN A 801 42.60 4.52 -19.36
N LEU A 802 42.83 3.61 -20.31
CA LEU A 802 43.76 3.88 -21.40
C LEU A 802 43.08 4.67 -22.51
N HIS A 803 43.88 5.54 -23.13
CA HIS A 803 43.58 6.31 -24.34
C HIS A 803 44.78 6.19 -25.29
N ASN A 804 44.63 5.47 -26.40
CA ASN A 804 45.72 5.13 -27.32
C ASN A 804 46.94 4.54 -26.60
N GLY A 805 46.69 3.67 -25.62
CA GLY A 805 47.71 3.01 -24.78
C GLY A 805 48.38 3.90 -23.72
N MET A 806 48.06 5.19 -23.66
CA MET A 806 48.54 6.14 -22.65
C MET A 806 47.56 6.22 -21.48
N LEU A 807 48.09 6.44 -20.26
CA LEU A 807 47.30 6.61 -19.05
C LEU A 807 47.46 8.03 -18.52
N ARG A 808 46.33 8.73 -18.34
CA ARG A 808 46.23 10.07 -17.71
C ARG A 808 45.46 9.97 -16.41
N PHE A 809 45.96 10.62 -15.36
CA PHE A 809 45.28 10.70 -14.06
C PHE A 809 45.62 12.00 -13.33
N TRP A 810 44.88 12.28 -12.26
CA TRP A 810 45.09 13.44 -11.39
C TRP A 810 45.83 13.04 -10.12
N TYR A 811 46.93 13.69 -9.78
CA TYR A 811 47.69 13.35 -8.57
C TYR A 811 48.27 14.62 -7.97
N GLN A 812 48.01 14.87 -6.68
CA GLN A 812 48.49 16.08 -5.98
C GLN A 812 48.30 17.37 -6.79
N GLU A 813 47.06 17.59 -7.24
CA GLU A 813 46.61 18.79 -7.96
C GLU A 813 47.21 19.04 -9.36
N ARG A 814 47.67 17.99 -10.05
CA ARG A 814 48.15 18.10 -11.44
C ARG A 814 47.81 16.88 -12.29
N HIS A 815 47.97 17.06 -13.60
CA HIS A 815 47.97 15.94 -14.55
C HIS A 815 49.29 15.17 -14.54
N ILE A 816 49.16 13.85 -14.49
CA ILE A 816 50.26 12.91 -14.74
C ILE A 816 49.94 12.11 -16.00
N PHE A 817 50.93 12.00 -16.88
CA PHE A 817 50.87 11.23 -18.12
C PHE A 817 51.88 10.09 -18.10
N LEU A 818 51.41 8.87 -18.33
CA LEU A 818 52.26 7.69 -18.51
C LEU A 818 52.30 7.35 -20.00
N VAL A 819 53.44 7.60 -20.64
CA VAL A 819 53.58 7.57 -22.10
C VAL A 819 54.59 6.49 -22.53
N GLY A 820 54.08 5.39 -23.10
CA GLY A 820 54.90 4.28 -23.57
C GLY A 820 55.45 4.47 -24.98
N SER A 821 56.56 3.82 -25.34
CA SER A 821 57.23 3.99 -26.63
C SER A 821 56.45 3.54 -27.87
N PHE A 822 55.38 2.77 -27.68
CA PHE A 822 54.46 2.38 -28.76
C PHE A 822 53.19 3.24 -28.81
N THR A 823 53.08 4.28 -27.99
CA THR A 823 51.95 5.23 -28.02
C THR A 823 52.22 6.38 -29.01
N PRO A 824 51.18 6.98 -29.62
CA PRO A 824 51.36 8.10 -30.56
C PRO A 824 51.90 9.38 -29.89
N TYR A 825 51.91 9.43 -28.56
CA TYR A 825 52.36 10.57 -27.76
C TYR A 825 53.84 10.51 -27.40
N TYR A 826 54.53 9.38 -27.63
CA TYR A 826 55.94 9.22 -27.31
C TYR A 826 56.84 10.19 -28.10
N LYS A 827 56.37 10.66 -29.27
CA LYS A 827 57.02 11.70 -30.06
C LYS A 827 57.26 13.02 -29.30
N ASN A 828 56.51 13.26 -28.23
CA ASN A 828 56.66 14.45 -27.39
C ASN A 828 57.82 14.31 -26.38
N LYS A 829 58.48 13.15 -26.29
CA LYS A 829 59.63 12.93 -25.41
C LYS A 829 60.83 13.74 -25.91
N PRO A 830 61.44 14.59 -25.07
CA PRO A 830 62.71 15.25 -25.39
C PRO A 830 63.81 14.23 -25.71
N ALA A 831 64.71 14.58 -26.63
CA ALA A 831 65.81 13.69 -27.03
C ALA A 831 66.74 13.36 -25.86
N GLU A 832 66.96 14.32 -24.95
CA GLU A 832 67.89 14.23 -23.82
C GLU A 832 67.31 13.55 -22.57
N SER A 833 66.01 13.23 -22.54
CA SER A 833 65.39 12.61 -21.36
C SER A 833 65.45 11.09 -21.41
N ASP A 834 65.85 10.47 -20.30
CA ASP A 834 65.83 9.02 -20.15
C ASP A 834 64.39 8.48 -20.11
N ALA A 835 64.20 7.31 -20.72
CA ALA A 835 62.97 6.52 -20.57
C ALA A 835 63.20 5.42 -19.52
N VAL A 836 62.16 5.04 -18.78
CA VAL A 836 62.26 3.96 -17.80
C VAL A 836 62.63 2.67 -18.54
N ARG A 837 63.85 2.19 -18.30
CA ARG A 837 64.44 0.96 -18.83
C ARG A 837 64.84 0.11 -17.63
N LEU A 838 63.94 -0.76 -17.18
CA LEU A 838 64.25 -1.74 -16.12
C LEU A 838 64.46 -3.11 -16.78
N PRO A 839 65.36 -3.97 -16.22
CA PRO A 839 65.70 -5.26 -16.81
C PRO A 839 64.52 -6.21 -16.95
#